data_AF-A0A7J8QGQ6-F1
#
_entry.id   AF-A0A7J8QGQ6-F1
#
_cell.length_a   1.000
_cell.length_b   1.000
_cell.length_c   1.000
_cell.angle_alpha   90.00
_cell.angle_beta   90.00
_cell.angle_gamma   90.00
#
_symmetry.space_group_name_H-M   'P 1'
#
loop_
_entity.id
_entity.type
_entity.pdbx_description
1 polymer ?
#
loop_
_entity_poly.entity_id
_entity_poly.type
_entity_poly.pdbx_seq_one_letter_code
_entity_poly.pdbx_strand_id
1 'polypeptide(L)'
;VCHTAIPELNEETGNYTYEAESPDEGSFLVAARELGFEFFQRTQSSVFVREKYTASGKPIEREYKILNVLEFTSKRKRMTVIVRDGEGQILLLCKGADSIIFDRLSKDGKLYLEDTTRHLNDYGEAGLRTLALAYRKLEESEYTAWNNEFQKAKTSIGADRDAMLENAADMMERDLFLVGATAVEDKLQKGVPQCIDKLAQAGLKLWVLTGDKMETAINIGFACSLLRQGMKQICITESGSEDKQEVKEDILKQITNGLEMIKQENDPHAAFALIIDGKTLAYALEDDMKLKFLGLAVECASVICCRVSPKQKALVTRLVKQGTGKTTLAIGDGANDVGMIQEADIGVGISGVEGMQAVMASDFSVSQFRFLERLLVVHGHWCYKRIAQMICYFFYKNIAFGLTLFYFEAFTGFSGQSVYDDWYMLLFNVVLTSLPVMSLGVFEQDVSSEVCLEFPAVYQQGPRNLFFDWYRILGWMGNGLLCSLIIFFINIIILYDQAFRAEGQTADLAVLGTTMFTCTVWSLNCQIALTMSHFTWIQHVTIWGSIAAWYIFLLIYGALSPRISGDAYQILVEALAPAPIYWQTTLLATIACTLPYMAHIAYQRCFEPEDHHIIQEIKYYRKDVEDQHMWTRERSKARQKTKIGFTARVDAKIRQVRAKLNKKQ
;
A
#
# COMPACT_ATOMS: atom_id res chain seq x y z
N VAL A 1 7.66 14.08 37.05
CA VAL A 1 6.62 14.65 37.95
C VAL A 1 5.34 15.07 37.20
N CYS A 2 5.38 16.01 36.25
CA CYS A 2 4.18 16.39 35.48
C CYS A 2 3.92 15.42 34.29
N HIS A 3 3.28 14.27 34.55
CA HIS A 3 2.86 13.26 33.55
C HIS A 3 1.81 12.32 34.16
N THR A 4 1.15 11.51 33.33
CA THR A 4 0.22 10.43 33.77
C THR A 4 0.82 9.03 33.68
N ALA A 5 2.02 8.90 33.11
CA ALA A 5 2.66 7.59 32.90
C ALA A 5 2.83 6.73 34.17
N ILE A 6 2.84 5.42 33.95
CA ILE A 6 3.02 4.35 34.93
C ILE A 6 4.36 3.64 34.68
N PRO A 7 5.21 3.46 35.71
CA PRO A 7 6.47 2.74 35.57
C PRO A 7 6.26 1.24 35.72
N GLU A 8 6.78 0.46 34.78
CA GLU A 8 6.82 -1.00 34.84
C GLU A 8 8.27 -1.48 34.98
N LEU A 9 8.53 -2.34 35.96
CA LEU A 9 9.86 -2.91 36.15
C LEU A 9 10.04 -4.08 35.20
N ASN A 10 11.05 -4.00 34.34
CA ASN A 10 11.48 -5.14 33.54
C ASN A 10 12.41 -6.03 34.40
N GLU A 11 11.90 -7.18 34.85
CA GLU A 11 12.61 -8.10 35.76
C GLU A 11 13.92 -8.65 35.18
N GLU A 12 14.05 -8.76 33.86
CA GLU A 12 15.26 -9.29 33.20
C GLU A 12 16.39 -8.26 33.13
N THR A 13 16.06 -6.98 32.95
CA THR A 13 17.05 -5.92 32.76
C THR A 13 17.26 -5.04 33.99
N GLY A 14 16.35 -5.11 34.97
CA GLY A 14 16.33 -4.24 36.14
C GLY A 14 16.00 -2.78 35.83
N ASN A 15 15.62 -2.47 34.58
CA ASN A 15 15.27 -1.12 34.13
C ASN A 15 13.76 -0.93 34.13
N TYR A 16 13.31 0.33 34.28
CA TYR A 16 11.90 0.69 34.15
C TYR A 16 11.53 1.02 32.70
N THR A 17 10.46 0.41 32.21
CA THR A 17 9.69 0.85 31.05
C THR A 17 8.53 1.75 31.50
N TYR A 18 8.06 2.64 30.62
CA TYR A 18 7.02 3.61 30.97
C TYR A 18 5.82 3.44 30.05
N GLU A 19 4.68 3.04 30.62
CA GLU A 19 3.39 3.07 29.92
C GLU A 19 2.82 4.49 30.03
N ALA A 20 2.62 5.16 28.90
CA ALA A 20 2.13 6.54 28.84
C ALA A 20 1.03 6.69 27.79
N GLU A 21 0.10 7.61 28.03
CA GLU A 21 -0.99 7.93 27.09
C GLU A 21 -0.50 8.61 25.81
N SER A 22 0.69 9.21 25.86
CA SER A 22 1.36 9.83 24.73
C SER A 22 2.81 9.34 24.62
N PRO A 23 3.28 8.99 23.41
CA PRO A 23 4.67 8.59 23.19
C PRO A 23 5.68 9.71 23.50
N ASP A 24 5.25 10.98 23.40
CA ASP A 24 6.07 12.13 23.75
C ASP A 24 6.38 12.10 25.27
N GLU A 25 5.39 11.79 26.11
CA GLU A 25 5.58 11.65 27.56
C GLU A 25 6.53 10.52 27.93
N GLY A 26 6.38 9.37 27.28
CA GLY A 26 7.29 8.24 27.47
C GLY A 26 8.73 8.62 27.13
N SER A 27 8.93 9.35 26.03
CA SER A 27 10.24 9.84 25.58
C SER A 27 10.89 10.78 26.60
N PHE A 28 10.11 11.71 27.19
CA PHE A 28 10.62 12.60 28.23
C PHE A 28 11.04 11.86 29.49
N LEU A 29 10.32 10.81 29.89
CA LEU A 29 10.67 10.01 31.07
C LEU A 29 11.94 9.20 30.87
N VAL A 30 12.11 8.61 29.67
CA VAL A 30 13.37 7.95 29.30
C VAL A 30 14.51 8.95 29.34
N ALA A 31 14.35 10.13 28.73
CA ALA A 31 15.39 11.16 28.75
C ALA A 31 15.72 11.64 30.17
N ALA A 32 14.73 11.85 31.03
CA ALA A 32 14.93 12.24 32.42
C ALA A 32 15.72 11.18 33.20
N ARG A 33 15.42 9.88 32.97
CA ARG A 33 16.16 8.77 33.57
C ARG A 33 17.63 8.75 33.16
N GLU A 34 17.92 8.95 31.87
CA GLU A 34 19.30 9.03 31.36
C GLU A 34 20.06 10.23 31.95
N LEU A 35 19.36 11.33 32.23
CA LEU A 35 19.90 12.52 32.91
C LEU A 35 19.99 12.36 34.44
N GLY A 36 19.62 11.19 34.98
CA GLY A 36 19.78 10.86 36.40
C GLY A 36 18.56 11.12 37.28
N PHE A 37 17.40 11.45 36.70
CA PHE A 37 16.12 11.58 37.40
C PHE A 37 15.20 10.42 37.01
N GLU A 38 15.31 9.31 37.75
CA GLU A 38 14.59 8.08 37.45
C GLU A 38 13.23 8.06 38.16
N PHE A 39 12.15 8.15 37.40
CA PHE A 39 10.81 7.85 37.90
C PHE A 39 10.65 6.34 38.03
N PHE A 40 10.31 5.84 39.23
CA PHE A 40 10.31 4.39 39.51
C PHE A 40 9.02 3.89 40.16
N GLN A 41 8.23 4.75 40.80
CA GLN A 41 6.99 4.35 41.44
C GLN A 41 5.95 5.47 41.44
N ARG A 42 4.68 5.10 41.26
CA ARG A 42 3.52 5.98 41.37
C ARG A 42 2.44 5.32 42.21
N THR A 43 1.87 6.09 43.13
CA THR A 43 0.64 5.75 43.86
C THR A 43 -0.47 6.72 43.44
N GLN A 44 -1.70 6.50 43.91
CA GLN A 44 -2.81 7.40 43.62
C GLN A 44 -2.58 8.84 44.14
N SER A 45 -1.76 8.99 45.18
CA SER A 45 -1.51 10.27 45.86
C SER A 45 -0.07 10.74 45.80
N SER A 46 0.86 9.99 45.20
CA SER A 46 2.29 10.35 45.23
C SER A 46 3.09 9.81 44.04
N VAL A 47 4.14 10.53 43.68
CA VAL A 47 5.12 10.18 42.65
C VAL A 47 6.49 10.11 43.30
N PHE A 48 7.21 9.02 43.06
CA PHE A 48 8.54 8.79 43.60
C PHE A 48 9.59 8.89 42.49
N VAL A 49 10.61 9.72 42.73
CA VAL A 49 11.72 9.97 41.80
C VAL A 49 13.03 9.67 42.52
N ARG A 50 13.92 8.95 41.85
CA ARG A 50 15.26 8.63 42.34
C ARG A 50 16.30 9.48 41.60
N GLU A 51 17.01 10.31 42.34
CA GLU A 51 18.08 11.18 41.85
C GLU A 51 19.42 10.45 41.96
N LYS A 52 20.04 10.11 40.82
CA LYS A 52 21.32 9.35 40.78
C LYS A 52 22.54 10.22 41.03
N TYR A 53 22.55 11.47 40.53
CA TYR A 53 23.69 12.39 40.62
C TYR A 53 23.51 13.40 41.75
N THR A 54 23.78 12.98 42.98
CA THR A 54 23.72 13.86 44.15
C THR A 54 25.12 14.16 44.66
N ALA A 55 25.31 15.29 45.36
CA ALA A 55 26.60 15.71 45.89
C ALA A 55 27.24 14.70 46.88
N SER A 56 26.45 13.75 47.39
CA SER A 56 26.87 12.70 48.33
C SER A 56 27.24 11.36 47.65
N GLY A 57 27.05 11.22 46.33
CA GLY A 57 27.37 10.00 45.57
C GLY A 57 26.42 8.81 45.82
N LYS A 58 25.32 9.00 46.56
CA LYS A 58 24.29 7.98 46.81
C LYS A 58 22.95 8.41 46.20
N PRO A 59 22.18 7.49 45.61
CA PRO A 59 20.87 7.84 45.06
C PRO A 59 19.95 8.35 46.19
N ILE A 60 19.31 9.49 45.97
CA ILE A 60 18.32 10.06 46.89
C ILE A 60 16.93 9.82 46.29
N GLU A 61 16.02 9.29 47.10
CA GLU A 61 14.63 9.12 46.71
C GLU A 61 13.81 10.30 47.23
N ARG A 62 13.05 10.93 46.34
CA ARG A 62 12.15 12.05 46.65
C ARG A 62 10.71 11.63 46.40
N GLU A 63 9.87 11.91 47.38
CA GLU A 63 8.42 11.78 47.29
C GLU A 63 7.81 13.14 46.94
N TYR A 64 6.96 13.15 45.92
CA TYR A 64 6.11 14.28 45.57
C TYR A 64 4.65 13.87 45.76
N LYS A 65 3.94 14.50 46.70
CA LYS A 65 2.53 14.22 46.94
C LYS A 65 1.69 14.95 45.91
N ILE A 66 0.93 14.20 45.11
CA ILE A 66 -0.01 14.76 44.13
C ILE A 66 -1.21 15.34 44.88
N LEU A 67 -1.44 16.63 44.68
CA LEU A 67 -2.61 17.33 45.20
C LEU A 67 -3.75 17.31 44.17
N ASN A 68 -3.48 17.81 42.97
CA ASN A 68 -4.42 17.78 41.84
C ASN A 68 -3.68 17.51 40.52
N VAL A 69 -4.36 16.80 39.62
CA VAL A 69 -3.96 16.66 38.22
C VAL A 69 -5.03 17.32 37.36
N LEU A 70 -4.60 18.26 36.53
CA LEU A 70 -5.40 18.89 35.50
C LEU A 70 -4.99 18.26 34.17
N GLU A 71 -5.81 17.32 33.71
CA GLU A 71 -5.51 16.49 32.54
C GLU A 71 -5.40 17.30 31.25
N PHE A 72 -4.67 16.72 30.29
CA PHE A 72 -4.56 17.26 28.95
C PHE A 72 -5.90 17.12 28.22
N THR A 73 -6.31 18.19 27.54
CA THR A 73 -7.41 18.13 26.57
C THR A 73 -7.03 18.88 25.30
N SER A 74 -7.56 18.46 24.15
CA SER A 74 -7.30 19.12 22.86
C SER A 74 -7.76 20.58 22.83
N LYS A 75 -8.71 20.96 23.69
CA LYS A 75 -9.17 22.35 23.86
C LYS A 75 -8.14 23.20 24.61
N ARG A 76 -7.57 22.68 25.70
CA ARG A 76 -6.62 23.41 26.56
C ARG A 76 -5.18 23.39 26.05
N LYS A 77 -4.79 22.30 25.37
CA LYS A 77 -3.44 22.04 24.83
C LYS A 77 -2.30 22.15 25.85
N ARG A 78 -2.60 21.84 27.11
CA ARG A 78 -1.66 21.83 28.24
C ARG A 78 -2.12 20.84 29.30
N MET A 79 -1.19 20.44 30.16
CA MET A 79 -1.39 19.58 31.32
C MET A 79 -0.71 20.23 32.52
N THR A 80 -1.35 20.15 33.68
CA THR A 80 -0.80 20.70 34.92
C THR A 80 -0.90 19.69 36.05
N VAL A 81 0.14 19.58 36.86
CA VAL A 81 0.13 18.80 38.10
C VAL A 81 0.53 19.71 39.25
N ILE A 82 -0.29 19.73 40.29
CA ILE A 82 0.00 20.42 41.55
C ILE A 82 0.50 19.38 42.53
N VAL A 83 1.71 19.58 43.05
CA VAL A 83 2.38 18.67 43.98
C VAL A 83 2.85 19.39 45.22
N ARG A 84 2.96 18.65 46.33
CA ARG A 84 3.69 19.06 47.52
C ARG A 84 4.99 18.27 47.59
N ASP A 85 6.12 18.97 47.68
CA ASP A 85 7.43 18.34 47.80
C ASP A 85 7.71 17.87 49.25
N GLY A 86 8.87 17.23 49.45
CA GLY A 86 9.31 16.75 50.77
C GLY A 86 9.62 17.87 51.78
N GLU A 87 9.77 19.12 51.32
CA GLU A 87 10.01 20.30 52.17
C GLU A 87 8.68 20.99 52.56
N GLY A 88 7.55 20.50 52.03
CA GLY A 88 6.21 21.02 52.29
C GLY A 88 5.78 22.16 51.36
N GLN A 89 6.59 22.52 50.37
CA GLN A 89 6.27 23.55 49.39
C GLN A 89 5.29 23.01 48.33
N ILE A 90 4.26 23.80 48.01
CA ILE A 90 3.33 23.50 46.92
C ILE A 90 3.88 24.07 45.61
N LEU A 91 4.03 23.19 44.62
CA LEU A 91 4.50 23.51 43.28
C LEU A 91 3.42 23.16 42.27
N LEU A 92 3.07 24.13 41.43
CA LEU A 92 2.32 23.93 40.22
C LEU A 92 3.28 23.75 39.06
N LEU A 93 3.21 22.61 38.38
CA LEU A 93 4.04 22.28 37.21
C LEU A 93 3.13 22.18 35.99
N CYS A 94 3.38 22.98 34.96
CA CYS A 94 2.59 23.03 33.74
C CYS A 94 3.45 22.74 32.52
N LYS A 95 2.96 21.91 31.61
CA LYS A 95 3.56 21.64 30.29
C LYS A 95 2.51 21.78 29.20
N GLY A 96 2.88 22.36 28.07
CA GLY A 96 1.93 22.53 26.97
C GLY A 96 2.54 23.18 25.74
N ALA A 97 1.66 23.56 24.80
CA ALA A 97 2.05 24.31 23.62
C ALA A 97 2.67 25.67 24.02
N ASP A 98 3.74 26.04 23.31
CA ASP A 98 4.45 27.32 23.43
C ASP A 98 3.51 28.54 23.53
N SER A 99 2.62 28.72 22.56
CA SER A 99 1.70 29.86 22.54
C SER A 99 0.79 29.92 23.78
N ILE A 100 0.34 28.76 24.27
CA ILE A 100 -0.58 28.66 25.40
C ILE A 100 0.11 28.96 26.72
N ILE A 101 1.34 28.49 26.89
CA ILE A 101 2.15 28.74 28.09
C ILE A 101 2.60 30.20 28.12
N PHE A 102 3.02 30.77 26.99
CA PHE A 102 3.50 32.15 26.91
C PHE A 102 2.44 33.19 27.28
N ASP A 103 1.17 32.95 26.94
CA ASP A 103 0.04 33.79 27.33
C ASP A 103 -0.23 33.80 28.85
N ARG A 104 0.30 32.81 29.58
CA ARG A 104 0.06 32.56 31.00
C ARG A 104 1.26 32.90 31.90
N LEU A 105 2.35 33.37 31.32
CA LEU A 105 3.55 33.75 32.07
C LEU A 105 3.32 35.07 32.84
N SER A 106 3.82 35.14 34.07
CA SER A 106 3.87 36.39 34.83
C SER A 106 4.84 37.39 34.17
N LYS A 107 4.80 38.66 34.56
CA LYS A 107 5.75 39.66 34.05
C LYS A 107 7.20 39.29 34.37
N ASP A 108 7.44 38.79 35.58
CA ASP A 108 8.76 38.38 36.05
C ASP A 108 9.16 36.97 35.54
N GLY A 109 8.18 36.15 35.17
CA GLY A 109 8.36 34.81 34.62
C GLY A 109 8.81 34.76 33.16
N LYS A 110 9.03 35.91 32.53
CA LYS A 110 9.42 36.07 31.11
C LYS A 110 10.93 36.25 30.89
N LEU A 111 11.75 36.11 31.92
CA LEU A 111 13.19 36.37 31.85
C LEU A 111 13.90 35.65 30.67
N TYR A 112 13.54 34.39 30.41
CA TYR A 112 14.13 33.58 29.33
C TYR A 112 13.24 33.47 28.08
N LEU A 113 12.20 34.30 27.97
CA LEU A 113 11.18 34.16 26.93
C LEU A 113 11.75 34.30 25.52
N GLU A 114 12.56 35.33 25.28
CA GLU A 114 13.10 35.62 23.93
C GLU A 114 14.01 34.50 23.43
N ASP A 115 14.98 34.06 24.23
CA ASP A 115 15.89 32.96 23.88
C ASP A 115 15.14 31.64 23.69
N THR A 116 14.18 31.33 24.58
CA THR A 116 13.38 30.10 24.46
C THR A 116 12.51 30.13 23.20
N THR A 117 11.94 31.30 22.85
CA THR A 117 11.15 31.48 21.62
C THR A 117 12.01 31.24 20.38
N ARG A 118 13.25 31.76 20.36
CA ARG A 118 14.20 31.48 19.27
C ARG A 118 14.46 29.98 19.14
N HIS A 119 14.81 29.29 20.23
CA HIS A 119 15.09 27.86 20.17
C HIS A 119 13.87 27.01 19.77
N LEU A 120 12.67 27.38 20.23
CA LEU A 120 11.42 26.72 19.84
C LEU A 120 11.14 26.85 18.34
N ASN A 121 11.41 28.02 17.76
CA ASN A 121 11.31 28.23 16.33
C ASN A 121 12.36 27.37 15.58
N ASP A 122 13.61 27.38 16.03
CA ASP A 122 14.67 26.54 15.44
C ASP A 122 14.32 25.04 15.50
N TYR A 123 13.74 24.58 16.61
CA TYR A 123 13.27 23.20 16.77
C TYR A 123 12.07 22.88 15.86
N GLY A 124 11.14 23.83 15.70
CA GLY A 124 10.04 23.72 14.76
C GLY A 124 10.52 23.62 13.31
N GLU A 125 11.51 24.45 12.93
CA GLU A 125 12.17 24.39 11.63
C GLU A 125 12.92 23.07 11.41
N ALA A 126 13.48 22.49 12.46
CA ALA A 126 14.11 21.17 12.43
C ALA A 126 13.09 20.00 12.41
N GLY A 127 11.78 20.27 12.54
CA GLY A 127 10.72 19.26 12.50
C GLY A 127 10.51 18.51 13.80
N LEU A 128 11.02 19.05 14.92
CA LEU A 128 10.85 18.47 16.24
C LEU A 128 9.50 18.89 16.84
N ARG A 129 8.83 17.99 17.55
CA ARG A 129 7.65 18.32 18.36
C ARG A 129 8.11 19.05 19.61
N THR A 130 7.60 20.26 19.81
CA THR A 130 8.02 21.13 20.91
C THR A 130 6.96 21.28 21.99
N LEU A 131 7.41 21.40 23.24
CA LEU A 131 6.58 21.80 24.39
C LEU A 131 7.32 22.84 25.22
N ALA A 132 6.58 23.77 25.81
CA ALA A 132 7.08 24.70 26.82
C ALA A 132 6.74 24.17 28.21
N LEU A 133 7.69 24.36 29.14
CA LEU A 133 7.58 23.95 30.54
C LEU A 133 7.59 25.20 31.43
N ALA A 134 6.61 25.31 32.31
CA ALA A 134 6.52 26.40 33.26
C ALA A 134 6.14 25.88 34.65
N TYR A 135 6.48 26.65 35.68
CA TYR A 135 6.13 26.32 37.06
C TYR A 135 5.67 27.55 37.82
N ARG A 136 4.99 27.34 38.95
CA ARG A 136 4.64 28.39 39.90
C ARG A 136 4.70 27.82 41.32
N LYS A 137 5.24 28.62 42.25
CA LYS A 137 5.18 28.33 43.69
C LYS A 137 3.86 28.88 44.22
N LEU A 138 3.12 28.06 44.96
CA LEU A 138 1.82 28.44 45.52
C LEU A 138 1.91 28.53 47.04
N GLU A 139 1.17 29.48 47.61
CA GLU A 139 0.94 29.52 49.05
C GLU A 139 -0.18 28.54 49.45
N GLU A 140 -0.10 28.02 50.68
CA GLU A 140 -1.08 27.06 51.21
C GLU A 140 -2.50 27.67 51.26
N SER A 141 -2.60 28.96 51.59
CA SER A 141 -3.85 29.72 51.62
C SER A 141 -4.49 29.82 50.23
N GLU A 142 -3.69 30.16 49.21
CA GLU A 142 -4.11 30.26 47.81
C GLU A 142 -4.59 28.91 47.28
N TYR A 143 -3.80 27.85 47.49
CA TYR A 143 -4.16 26.50 47.05
C TYR A 143 -5.44 26.01 47.74
N THR A 144 -5.59 26.24 49.05
CA THR A 144 -6.78 25.79 49.79
C THR A 144 -8.04 26.51 49.31
N ALA A 145 -7.96 27.83 49.07
CA ALA A 145 -9.06 28.61 48.53
C ALA A 145 -9.49 28.11 47.15
N TRP A 146 -8.52 27.91 46.25
CA TRP A 146 -8.78 27.38 44.91
C TRP A 146 -9.32 25.95 44.94
N ASN A 147 -8.75 25.05 45.75
CA ASN A 147 -9.19 23.66 45.79
C ASN A 147 -10.64 23.56 46.29
N ASN A 148 -11.07 24.43 47.21
CA ASN A 148 -12.47 24.50 47.61
C ASN A 148 -13.40 24.88 46.43
N GLU A 149 -12.98 25.82 45.57
CA GLU A 149 -13.73 26.18 44.37
C GLU A 149 -13.69 25.07 43.31
N PHE A 150 -12.54 24.44 43.11
CA PHE A 150 -12.36 23.32 42.20
C PHE A 150 -13.17 22.09 42.63
N GLN A 151 -13.23 21.76 43.92
CA GLN A 151 -14.09 20.69 44.44
C GLN A 151 -15.57 21.02 44.21
N LYS A 152 -16.01 22.25 44.46
CA LYS A 152 -17.39 22.68 44.16
C LYS A 152 -17.72 22.48 42.68
N ALA A 153 -16.83 22.92 41.78
CA ALA A 153 -16.99 22.72 40.33
C ALA A 153 -17.05 21.22 39.97
N LYS A 154 -16.19 20.39 40.57
CA LYS A 154 -16.13 18.93 40.34
C LYS A 154 -17.38 18.20 40.81
N THR A 155 -17.98 18.64 41.93
CA THR A 155 -19.21 18.08 42.48
C THR A 155 -20.50 18.64 41.85
N SER A 156 -20.39 19.64 40.97
CA SER A 156 -21.56 20.22 40.31
C SER A 156 -22.15 19.25 39.27
N ILE A 157 -23.48 19.20 39.21
CA ILE A 157 -24.23 18.31 38.31
C ILE A 157 -24.99 19.18 37.30
N GLY A 158 -24.63 19.10 36.02
CA GLY A 158 -25.23 19.90 34.95
C GLY A 158 -24.34 20.02 33.71
N ALA A 159 -24.87 20.60 32.64
CA ALA A 159 -24.14 20.83 31.39
C ALA A 159 -22.95 21.82 31.55
N ASP A 160 -23.02 22.70 32.55
CA ASP A 160 -22.01 23.74 32.80
C ASP A 160 -20.78 23.23 33.58
N ARG A 161 -20.78 21.98 34.05
CA ARG A 161 -19.71 21.41 34.88
C ARG A 161 -18.34 21.53 34.21
N ASP A 162 -18.25 21.18 32.93
CA ASP A 162 -16.99 21.19 32.19
C ASP A 162 -16.47 22.63 31.99
N ALA A 163 -17.38 23.60 31.80
CA ALA A 163 -17.02 25.02 31.71
C ALA A 163 -16.55 25.59 33.05
N MET A 164 -17.20 25.21 34.16
CA MET A 164 -16.78 25.61 35.51
C MET A 164 -15.41 25.04 35.86
N LEU A 165 -15.14 23.76 35.53
CA LEU A 165 -13.84 23.12 35.74
C LEU A 165 -12.74 23.81 34.93
N GLU A 166 -13.01 24.18 33.67
CA GLU A 166 -12.05 24.91 32.85
C GLU A 166 -11.74 26.30 33.41
N ASN A 167 -12.77 27.04 33.83
CA ASN A 167 -12.56 28.35 34.43
C ASN A 167 -11.72 28.24 35.70
N ALA A 168 -12.04 27.27 36.57
CA ALA A 168 -11.24 27.01 37.77
C ALA A 168 -9.79 26.66 37.42
N ALA A 169 -9.57 25.81 36.42
CA ALA A 169 -8.24 25.42 35.99
C ALA A 169 -7.46 26.58 35.37
N ASP A 170 -8.10 27.41 34.54
CA ASP A 170 -7.47 28.58 33.91
C ASP A 170 -7.10 29.65 34.94
N MET A 171 -7.87 29.82 36.02
CA MET A 171 -7.52 30.74 37.10
C MET A 171 -6.21 30.36 37.80
N MET A 172 -6.00 29.07 38.05
CA MET A 172 -4.82 28.56 38.75
C MET A 172 -3.56 28.53 37.87
N GLU A 173 -3.73 28.43 36.55
CA GLU A 173 -2.64 28.34 35.59
C GLU A 173 -2.17 29.69 35.05
N ARG A 174 -2.36 30.78 35.82
CA ARG A 174 -1.83 32.12 35.50
C ARG A 174 -0.57 32.43 36.30
N ASP A 175 0.14 33.46 35.86
CA ASP A 175 1.34 33.99 36.50
C ASP A 175 2.47 32.96 36.65
N LEU A 176 2.64 32.13 35.61
CA LEU A 176 3.65 31.08 35.58
C LEU A 176 5.07 31.63 35.31
N PHE A 177 6.09 30.91 35.76
CA PHE A 177 7.50 31.17 35.47
C PHE A 177 8.00 30.15 34.45
N LEU A 178 8.58 30.64 33.34
CA LEU A 178 9.12 29.79 32.29
C LEU A 178 10.39 29.08 32.78
N VAL A 179 10.41 27.75 32.67
CA VAL A 179 11.60 26.93 32.96
C VAL A 179 12.42 26.70 31.71
N GLY A 180 11.75 26.39 30.60
CA GLY A 180 12.40 26.09 29.34
C GLY A 180 11.48 25.38 28.35
N ALA A 181 12.09 24.68 27.40
CA ALA A 181 11.41 23.97 26.34
C ALA A 181 12.00 22.57 26.14
N THR A 182 11.18 21.66 25.61
CA THR A 182 11.59 20.33 25.18
C THR A 182 11.30 20.15 23.70
N ALA A 183 12.10 19.33 23.03
CA ALA A 183 11.93 18.98 21.63
C ALA A 183 12.11 17.47 21.44
N VAL A 184 11.16 16.82 20.76
CA VAL A 184 11.20 15.37 20.46
C VAL A 184 11.22 15.19 18.95
N GLU A 185 12.16 14.37 18.47
CA GLU A 185 12.20 13.99 17.05
C GLU A 185 11.23 12.84 16.80
N ASP A 186 10.28 13.05 15.89
CA ASP A 186 9.47 11.96 15.34
C ASP A 186 10.24 11.27 14.22
N LYS A 187 10.94 10.18 14.57
CA LYS A 187 11.81 9.46 13.65
C LYS A 187 10.99 8.65 12.64
N LEU A 188 11.31 8.83 11.36
CA LEU A 188 10.81 7.98 10.30
C LEU A 188 11.18 6.51 10.53
N GLN A 189 10.26 5.61 10.19
CA GLN A 189 10.55 4.18 10.17
C GLN A 189 11.73 3.88 9.22
N LYS A 190 12.47 2.81 9.54
CA LYS A 190 13.61 2.36 8.73
C LYS A 190 13.18 2.05 7.30
N GLY A 191 13.83 2.67 6.32
CA GLY A 191 13.62 2.36 4.90
C GLY A 191 12.51 3.17 4.21
N VAL A 192 11.84 4.09 4.91
CA VAL A 192 10.75 4.91 4.31
C VAL A 192 11.21 5.70 3.09
N PRO A 193 12.32 6.47 3.11
CA PRO A 193 12.75 7.24 1.94
C PRO A 193 13.06 6.36 0.72
N GLN A 194 13.64 5.18 0.93
CA GLN A 194 13.96 4.21 -0.13
C GLN A 194 12.69 3.58 -0.71
N CYS A 195 11.74 3.22 0.14
CA CYS A 195 10.44 2.67 -0.27
C CYS A 195 9.68 3.69 -1.13
N ILE A 196 9.57 4.94 -0.69
CA ILE A 196 8.91 6.02 -1.45
C ILE A 196 9.58 6.22 -2.81
N ASP A 197 10.92 6.16 -2.87
CA ASP A 197 11.64 6.29 -4.13
C ASP A 197 11.30 5.17 -5.11
N LYS A 198 11.23 3.91 -4.66
CA LYS A 198 10.82 2.79 -5.52
C LYS A 198 9.37 2.89 -5.98
N LEU A 199 8.46 3.26 -5.08
CA LEU A 199 7.05 3.46 -5.42
C LEU A 199 6.87 4.58 -6.44
N ALA A 200 7.62 5.69 -6.29
CA ALA A 200 7.63 6.77 -7.27
C ALA A 200 8.21 6.32 -8.62
N GLN A 201 9.26 5.50 -8.64
CA GLN A 201 9.83 4.92 -9.87
C GLN A 201 8.88 3.92 -10.55
N ALA A 202 8.03 3.25 -9.76
CA ALA A 202 6.93 2.43 -10.26
C ALA A 202 5.77 3.26 -10.85
N GLY A 203 5.87 4.59 -10.84
CA GLY A 203 4.86 5.50 -11.40
C GLY A 203 3.70 5.81 -10.46
N LEU A 204 3.81 5.46 -9.17
CA LEU A 204 2.79 5.75 -8.17
C LEU A 204 2.91 7.20 -7.67
N LYS A 205 1.77 7.88 -7.52
CA LYS A 205 1.68 9.20 -6.87
C LYS A 205 1.38 9.00 -5.40
N LEU A 206 2.12 9.69 -4.53
CA LEU A 206 1.99 9.58 -3.07
C LEU A 206 1.44 10.87 -2.49
N TRP A 207 0.38 10.75 -1.70
CA TRP A 207 -0.28 11.85 -1.01
C TRP A 207 -0.21 11.59 0.48
N VAL A 208 0.16 12.60 1.27
CA VAL A 208 0.28 12.48 2.74
C VAL A 208 -0.89 13.21 3.38
N LEU A 209 -1.69 12.50 4.16
CA LEU A 209 -2.82 13.06 4.90
C LEU A 209 -2.52 12.93 6.40
N THR A 210 -2.15 14.02 7.06
CA THR A 210 -1.72 14.01 8.47
C THR A 210 -2.57 14.92 9.36
N GLY A 211 -2.72 14.52 10.63
CA GLY A 211 -3.30 15.36 11.68
C GLY A 211 -2.34 16.43 12.23
N ASP A 212 -1.06 16.37 11.84
CA ASP A 212 -0.02 17.26 12.36
C ASP A 212 -0.09 18.68 11.79
N LYS A 213 0.67 19.59 12.43
CA LYS A 213 0.86 20.96 11.95
C LYS A 213 1.57 20.97 10.59
N MET A 214 1.37 22.07 9.85
CA MET A 214 1.90 22.23 8.51
C MET A 214 3.42 22.17 8.46
N GLU A 215 4.11 22.82 9.40
CA GLU A 215 5.58 22.87 9.46
C GLU A 215 6.17 21.48 9.68
N THR A 216 5.59 20.70 10.61
CA THR A 216 5.98 19.31 10.87
C THR A 216 5.75 18.43 9.65
N ALA A 217 4.60 18.56 8.98
CA ALA A 217 4.29 17.79 7.77
C ALA A 217 5.25 18.09 6.62
N ILE A 218 5.63 19.37 6.44
CA ILE A 218 6.64 19.79 5.46
C ILE A 218 8.00 19.18 5.79
N ASN A 219 8.41 19.22 7.06
CA ASN A 219 9.68 18.66 7.50
C ASN A 219 9.73 17.13 7.34
N ILE A 220 8.67 16.42 7.69
CA ILE A 220 8.49 15.00 7.38
C ILE A 220 8.57 14.79 5.86
N GLY A 221 7.91 15.63 5.07
CA GLY A 221 7.96 15.62 3.61
C GLY A 221 9.39 15.73 3.04
N PHE A 222 10.24 16.59 3.61
CA PHE A 222 11.65 16.69 3.24
C PHE A 222 12.48 15.50 3.74
N ALA A 223 12.23 15.01 4.95
CA ALA A 223 12.93 13.88 5.54
C ALA A 223 12.71 12.59 4.74
N CYS A 224 11.46 12.34 4.32
CA CYS A 224 11.11 11.18 3.50
C CYS A 224 11.37 11.37 1.98
N SER A 225 11.90 12.53 1.58
CA SER A 225 12.18 12.90 0.19
C SER A 225 10.95 12.95 -0.73
N LEU A 226 9.77 13.19 -0.15
CA LEU A 226 8.55 13.61 -0.85
C LEU A 226 8.72 15.04 -1.41
N LEU A 227 9.26 15.92 -0.58
CA LEU A 227 9.66 17.28 -0.94
C LEU A 227 11.17 17.35 -1.22
N ARG A 228 11.56 18.21 -2.16
CA ARG A 228 12.96 18.38 -2.59
C ARG A 228 13.34 19.85 -2.64
N GLN A 229 14.63 20.13 -2.46
CA GLN A 229 15.17 21.48 -2.63
C GLN A 229 15.03 21.91 -4.11
N GLY A 230 14.30 23.01 -4.34
CA GLY A 230 13.95 23.51 -5.68
C GLY A 230 12.56 23.11 -6.18
N MET A 231 11.81 22.32 -5.41
CA MET A 231 10.39 22.06 -5.67
C MET A 231 9.56 23.29 -5.29
N LYS A 232 8.68 23.75 -6.18
CA LYS A 232 7.79 24.89 -5.91
C LYS A 232 6.62 24.43 -5.04
N GLN A 233 6.37 25.14 -3.95
CA GLN A 233 5.29 24.81 -3.02
C GLN A 233 4.11 25.73 -3.28
N ILE A 234 2.95 25.13 -3.54
CA ILE A 234 1.66 25.83 -3.65
C ILE A 234 0.96 25.60 -2.31
N CYS A 235 1.00 26.60 -1.44
CA CYS A 235 0.33 26.56 -0.16
C CYS A 235 -1.06 27.20 -0.30
N ILE A 236 -2.10 26.46 0.07
CA ILE A 236 -3.47 26.98 0.11
C ILE A 236 -3.88 27.12 1.56
N THR A 237 -4.12 28.36 1.98
CA THR A 237 -4.48 28.71 3.36
C THR A 237 -5.64 29.69 3.37
N GLU A 238 -6.48 29.59 4.39
CA GLU A 238 -7.56 30.54 4.65
C GLU A 238 -7.01 31.90 5.08
N SER A 239 -7.65 32.98 4.61
CA SER A 239 -7.22 34.38 4.82
C SER A 239 -7.67 34.99 6.15
N GLY A 240 -8.26 34.21 7.06
CA GLY A 240 -8.64 34.64 8.40
C GLY A 240 -9.83 35.62 8.45
N SER A 241 -10.52 35.84 7.34
CA SER A 241 -11.76 36.63 7.27
C SER A 241 -12.96 35.83 7.82
N GLU A 242 -13.92 36.53 8.44
CA GLU A 242 -15.11 35.88 9.02
C GLU A 242 -16.19 35.55 7.97
N ASP A 243 -16.14 36.16 6.77
CA ASP A 243 -17.10 35.91 5.71
C ASP A 243 -16.75 34.68 4.87
N LYS A 244 -17.62 33.67 4.91
CA LYS A 244 -17.47 32.40 4.18
C LYS A 244 -17.38 32.60 2.67
N GLN A 245 -18.06 33.59 2.11
CA GLN A 245 -18.08 33.81 0.66
C GLN A 245 -16.73 34.34 0.17
N GLU A 246 -16.15 35.30 0.89
CA GLU A 246 -14.84 35.86 0.61
C GLU A 246 -13.73 34.80 0.74
N VAL A 247 -13.80 33.97 1.79
CA VAL A 247 -12.87 32.84 1.98
C VAL A 247 -12.92 31.87 0.80
N LYS A 248 -14.12 31.51 0.33
CA LYS A 248 -14.28 30.62 -0.83
C LYS A 248 -13.69 31.23 -2.11
N GLU A 249 -13.96 32.50 -2.38
CA GLU A 249 -13.41 33.17 -3.56
C GLU A 249 -11.89 33.26 -3.52
N ASP A 250 -11.32 33.54 -2.35
CA ASP A 250 -9.87 33.57 -2.15
C ASP A 250 -9.24 32.20 -2.38
N ILE A 251 -9.80 31.13 -1.80
CA ILE A 251 -9.34 29.75 -2.02
C ILE A 251 -9.41 29.40 -3.51
N LEU A 252 -10.50 29.77 -4.20
CA LEU A 252 -10.67 29.51 -5.61
C LEU A 252 -9.63 30.26 -6.47
N LYS A 253 -9.31 31.50 -6.10
CA LYS A 253 -8.22 32.28 -6.72
C LYS A 253 -6.87 31.60 -6.49
N GLN A 254 -6.57 31.16 -5.27
CA GLN A 254 -5.32 30.45 -4.95
C GLN A 254 -5.18 29.14 -5.76
N ILE A 255 -6.26 28.35 -5.89
CA ILE A 255 -6.28 27.13 -6.72
C ILE A 255 -6.02 27.47 -8.20
N THR A 256 -6.67 28.51 -8.71
CA THR A 256 -6.56 28.91 -10.12
C THR A 256 -5.15 29.44 -10.42
N ASN A 257 -4.61 30.28 -9.54
CA ASN A 257 -3.24 30.76 -9.62
C ASN A 257 -2.23 29.60 -9.57
N GLY A 258 -2.45 28.61 -8.71
CA GLY A 258 -1.63 27.40 -8.64
C GLY A 258 -1.64 26.62 -9.96
N LEU A 259 -2.81 26.47 -10.60
CA LEU A 259 -2.92 25.84 -11.91
C LEU A 259 -2.21 26.64 -13.01
N GLU A 260 -2.31 27.96 -12.99
CA GLU A 260 -1.62 28.84 -13.94
C GLU A 260 -0.10 28.77 -13.76
N MET A 261 0.40 28.75 -12.52
CA MET A 261 1.82 28.57 -12.22
C MET A 261 2.38 27.27 -12.81
N ILE A 262 1.61 26.19 -12.78
CA ILE A 262 2.00 24.91 -13.38
C ILE A 262 2.02 25.00 -14.90
N LYS A 263 1.00 25.63 -15.51
CA LYS A 263 0.88 25.76 -16.97
C LYS A 263 1.93 26.69 -17.59
N GLN A 264 2.32 27.74 -16.88
CA GLN A 264 3.32 28.72 -17.33
C GLN A 264 4.76 28.22 -17.15
N GLU A 265 4.95 27.11 -16.45
CA GLU A 265 6.28 26.55 -16.19
C GLU A 265 6.81 25.81 -17.43
N ASN A 266 7.87 26.36 -18.02
CA ASN A 266 8.50 25.79 -19.21
C ASN A 266 9.55 24.71 -18.90
N ASP A 267 10.00 24.57 -17.65
CA ASP A 267 10.95 23.51 -17.28
C ASP A 267 10.23 22.17 -17.09
N PRO A 268 10.46 21.15 -17.95
CA PRO A 268 9.85 19.83 -17.79
C PRO A 268 10.25 19.11 -16.49
N HIS A 269 11.33 19.56 -15.84
CA HIS A 269 11.80 19.00 -14.58
C HIS A 269 11.29 19.74 -13.34
N ALA A 270 10.56 20.84 -13.52
CA ALA A 270 9.92 21.51 -12.40
C ALA A 270 8.88 20.57 -11.76
N ALA A 271 8.93 20.52 -10.43
CA ALA A 271 8.04 19.73 -9.61
C ALA A 271 7.31 20.68 -8.66
N PHE A 272 6.00 20.46 -8.53
CA PHE A 272 5.12 21.23 -7.66
C PHE A 272 4.61 20.35 -6.53
N ALA A 273 4.59 20.90 -5.31
CA ALA A 273 3.97 20.31 -4.14
C ALA A 273 2.73 21.13 -3.77
N LEU A 274 1.61 20.46 -3.53
CA LEU A 274 0.42 21.09 -2.98
C LEU A 274 0.39 20.88 -1.47
N ILE A 275 0.26 21.96 -0.70
CA ILE A 275 0.13 21.91 0.76
C ILE A 275 -1.17 22.62 1.13
N ILE A 276 -2.06 21.94 1.84
CA ILE A 276 -3.37 22.48 2.23
C ILE A 276 -3.69 22.17 3.70
N ASP A 277 -4.23 23.16 4.41
CA ASP A 277 -4.68 22.98 5.80
C ASP A 277 -6.09 22.37 5.87
N GLY A 278 -6.38 21.67 6.96
CA GLY A 278 -7.64 20.94 7.15
C GLY A 278 -8.87 21.84 7.16
N LYS A 279 -8.76 23.09 7.63
CA LYS A 279 -9.87 24.06 7.57
C LYS A 279 -10.18 24.46 6.12
N THR A 280 -9.14 24.84 5.39
CA THR A 280 -9.22 25.20 3.96
C THR A 280 -9.69 24.03 3.11
N LEU A 281 -9.26 22.81 3.44
CA LEU A 281 -9.67 21.59 2.76
C LEU A 281 -11.18 21.33 2.90
N ALA A 282 -11.80 21.70 4.02
CA ALA A 282 -13.25 21.54 4.19
C ALA A 282 -14.03 22.29 3.11
N TYR A 283 -13.62 23.54 2.81
CA TYR A 283 -14.19 24.32 1.72
C TYR A 283 -13.82 23.75 0.36
N ALA A 284 -12.56 23.35 0.15
CA ALA A 284 -12.10 22.80 -1.13
C ALA A 284 -12.78 21.48 -1.53
N LEU A 285 -13.33 20.74 -0.57
CA LEU A 285 -14.08 19.49 -0.79
C LEU A 285 -15.57 19.70 -1.08
N GLU A 286 -16.08 20.93 -1.04
CA GLU A 286 -17.46 21.24 -1.42
C GLU A 286 -17.69 21.09 -2.93
N ASP A 287 -18.93 20.83 -3.34
CA ASP A 287 -19.29 20.44 -4.72
C ASP A 287 -18.94 21.49 -5.79
N ASP A 288 -18.88 22.77 -5.41
CA ASP A 288 -18.52 23.91 -6.24
C ASP A 288 -17.02 23.94 -6.60
N MET A 289 -16.15 23.43 -5.73
CA MET A 289 -14.69 23.53 -5.87
C MET A 289 -13.95 22.20 -5.99
N LYS A 290 -14.54 21.09 -5.57
CA LYS A 290 -13.88 19.77 -5.48
C LYS A 290 -13.18 19.32 -6.77
N LEU A 291 -13.77 19.60 -7.93
CA LEU A 291 -13.19 19.22 -9.22
C LEU A 291 -11.97 20.08 -9.60
N LYS A 292 -12.01 21.38 -9.28
CA LYS A 292 -10.87 22.29 -9.51
C LYS A 292 -9.70 21.96 -8.59
N PHE A 293 -10.01 21.68 -7.32
CA PHE A 293 -9.02 21.20 -6.35
C PHE A 293 -8.37 19.90 -6.82
N LEU A 294 -9.18 18.91 -7.25
CA LEU A 294 -8.67 17.64 -7.76
C LEU A 294 -7.78 17.86 -9.00
N GLY A 295 -8.18 18.72 -9.93
CA GLY A 295 -7.39 19.07 -11.11
C GLY A 295 -5.99 19.60 -10.74
N LEU A 296 -5.91 20.52 -9.77
CA LEU A 296 -4.63 21.02 -9.27
C LEU A 296 -3.80 19.93 -8.59
N ALA A 297 -4.44 19.14 -7.71
CA ALA A 297 -3.78 18.11 -6.92
C ALA A 297 -3.21 16.97 -7.80
N VAL A 298 -3.89 16.62 -8.89
CA VAL A 298 -3.41 15.60 -9.84
C VAL A 298 -2.20 16.09 -10.64
N GLU A 299 -2.10 17.37 -10.99
CA GLU A 299 -0.94 17.91 -11.71
C GLU A 299 0.29 18.07 -10.80
N CYS A 300 0.07 18.27 -9.50
CA CYS A 300 1.14 18.29 -8.52
C CYS A 300 1.84 16.93 -8.43
N ALA A 301 3.15 16.95 -8.18
CA ALA A 301 3.90 15.72 -7.98
C ALA A 301 3.51 15.10 -6.62
N SER A 302 3.51 15.92 -5.56
CA SER A 302 3.19 15.54 -4.19
C SER A 302 2.05 16.39 -3.65
N VAL A 303 1.21 15.80 -2.80
CA VAL A 303 0.16 16.52 -2.07
C VAL A 303 0.30 16.21 -0.58
N ILE A 304 0.26 17.24 0.26
CA ILE A 304 0.33 17.13 1.72
C ILE A 304 -0.86 17.88 2.31
N CYS A 305 -1.80 17.14 2.91
CA CYS A 305 -2.91 17.71 3.66
C CYS A 305 -2.57 17.67 5.15
N CYS A 306 -2.60 18.84 5.80
CA CYS A 306 -2.21 19.01 7.20
C CYS A 306 -3.46 19.21 8.07
N ARG A 307 -3.37 18.88 9.37
CA ARG A 307 -4.47 19.00 10.34
C ARG A 307 -5.82 18.43 9.86
N VAL A 308 -5.78 17.33 9.10
CA VAL A 308 -7.00 16.72 8.57
C VAL A 308 -7.64 15.79 9.58
N SER A 309 -8.96 15.94 9.74
CA SER A 309 -9.78 15.01 10.53
C SER A 309 -9.95 13.65 9.85
N PRO A 310 -10.25 12.56 10.60
CA PRO A 310 -10.50 11.23 10.03
C PRO A 310 -11.54 11.24 8.90
N LYS A 311 -12.63 12.01 9.09
CA LYS A 311 -13.69 12.18 8.08
C LYS A 311 -13.16 12.84 6.81
N GLN A 312 -12.29 13.84 6.93
CA GLN A 312 -11.69 14.50 5.76
C GLN A 312 -10.73 13.58 5.01
N LYS A 313 -9.95 12.73 5.70
CA LYS A 313 -9.08 11.74 5.04
C LYS A 313 -9.88 10.79 4.13
N ALA A 314 -11.01 10.31 4.64
CA ALA A 314 -11.96 9.48 3.89
C ALA A 314 -12.52 10.23 2.66
N LEU A 315 -12.95 11.49 2.84
CA LEU A 315 -13.50 12.31 1.74
C LEU A 315 -12.48 12.61 0.64
N VAL A 316 -11.21 12.90 0.99
CA VAL A 316 -10.15 13.10 -0.01
C VAL A 316 -9.92 11.82 -0.81
N THR A 317 -9.86 10.68 -0.13
CA THR A 317 -9.66 9.37 -0.77
C THR A 317 -10.80 9.06 -1.75
N ARG A 318 -12.05 9.28 -1.32
CA ARG A 318 -13.23 9.14 -2.16
C ARG A 318 -13.21 10.08 -3.37
N LEU A 319 -12.80 11.34 -3.18
CA LEU A 319 -12.70 12.32 -4.28
C LEU A 319 -11.68 11.88 -5.33
N VAL A 320 -10.52 11.37 -4.92
CA VAL A 320 -9.49 10.88 -5.85
C VAL A 320 -9.96 9.64 -6.58
N LYS A 321 -10.55 8.67 -5.86
CA LYS A 321 -11.10 7.43 -6.43
C LYS A 321 -12.17 7.71 -7.48
N GLN A 322 -13.20 8.48 -7.12
CA GLN A 322 -14.31 8.79 -8.02
C GLN A 322 -13.93 9.76 -9.13
N GLY A 323 -13.09 10.76 -8.84
CA GLY A 323 -12.76 11.82 -9.78
C GLY A 323 -11.69 11.43 -10.80
N THR A 324 -10.75 10.54 -10.46
CA THR A 324 -9.73 10.06 -11.42
C THR A 324 -10.09 8.71 -12.06
N GLY A 325 -10.96 7.92 -11.44
CA GLY A 325 -11.28 6.56 -11.88
C GLY A 325 -10.09 5.58 -11.79
N LYS A 326 -9.01 5.97 -11.10
CA LYS A 326 -7.81 5.15 -10.91
C LYS A 326 -7.89 4.39 -9.60
N THR A 327 -7.21 3.24 -9.55
CA THR A 327 -7.08 2.45 -8.32
C THR A 327 -6.33 3.24 -7.25
N THR A 328 -6.95 3.32 -6.07
CA THR A 328 -6.42 4.03 -4.90
C THR A 328 -5.98 3.05 -3.82
N LEU A 329 -4.89 3.38 -3.13
CA LEU A 329 -4.41 2.63 -1.97
C LEU A 329 -4.28 3.58 -0.79
N ALA A 330 -4.82 3.17 0.35
CA ALA A 330 -4.68 3.87 1.62
C ALA A 330 -3.86 3.03 2.59
N ILE A 331 -2.96 3.67 3.32
CA ILE A 331 -2.13 3.04 4.36
C ILE A 331 -2.18 3.87 5.65
N GLY A 332 -2.35 3.21 6.79
CA GLY A 332 -2.37 3.85 8.10
C GLY A 332 -2.20 2.85 9.25
N ASP A 333 -1.86 3.35 10.43
CA ASP A 333 -1.63 2.58 11.67
C ASP A 333 -2.74 2.78 12.71
N GLY A 334 -3.36 3.96 12.73
CA GLY A 334 -4.29 4.36 13.78
C GLY A 334 -5.78 4.24 13.44
N ALA A 335 -6.61 4.35 14.48
CA ALA A 335 -8.06 4.47 14.38
C ALA A 335 -8.51 5.61 13.45
N ASN A 336 -7.72 6.69 13.40
CA ASN A 336 -7.95 7.87 12.57
C ASN A 336 -7.90 7.58 11.07
N ASP A 337 -7.27 6.48 10.67
CA ASP A 337 -7.08 6.09 9.27
C ASP A 337 -8.07 5.03 8.81
N VAL A 338 -8.85 4.42 9.71
CA VAL A 338 -9.82 3.37 9.38
C VAL A 338 -10.78 3.83 8.29
N GLY A 339 -11.35 5.04 8.42
CA GLY A 339 -12.24 5.59 7.40
C GLY A 339 -11.56 5.86 6.05
N MET A 340 -10.25 6.18 6.06
CA MET A 340 -9.48 6.36 4.83
C MET A 340 -9.19 5.00 4.16
N ILE A 341 -8.80 4.00 4.95
CA ILE A 341 -8.51 2.63 4.53
C ILE A 341 -9.72 1.99 3.88
N GLN A 342 -10.90 2.12 4.49
CA GLN A 342 -12.15 1.53 3.98
C GLN A 342 -12.69 2.19 2.71
N GLU A 343 -12.35 3.46 2.44
CA GLU A 343 -12.81 4.15 1.23
C GLU A 343 -11.94 3.86 0.00
N ALA A 344 -10.66 3.52 0.20
CA ALA A 344 -9.73 3.17 -0.87
C ALA A 344 -10.14 1.86 -1.57
N ASP A 345 -9.55 1.58 -2.73
CA ASP A 345 -9.73 0.28 -3.40
C ASP A 345 -8.90 -0.83 -2.74
N ILE A 346 -7.77 -0.45 -2.14
CA ILE A 346 -6.88 -1.33 -1.39
C ILE A 346 -6.52 -0.65 -0.07
N GLY A 347 -6.90 -1.28 1.04
CA GLY A 347 -6.59 -0.84 2.39
C GLY A 347 -5.40 -1.59 2.98
N VAL A 348 -4.38 -0.87 3.47
CA VAL A 348 -3.20 -1.46 4.13
C VAL A 348 -3.09 -0.95 5.56
N GLY A 349 -3.16 -1.84 6.54
CA GLY A 349 -2.97 -1.52 7.95
C GLY A 349 -1.52 -1.76 8.40
N ILE A 350 -0.93 -0.79 9.09
CA ILE A 350 0.37 -0.98 9.74
C ILE A 350 0.15 -1.55 11.14
N SER A 351 0.70 -2.73 11.42
CA SER A 351 0.71 -3.33 12.75
C SER A 351 1.75 -2.62 13.62
N GLY A 352 1.28 -1.68 14.42
CA GLY A 352 2.07 -0.89 15.37
C GLY A 352 1.64 -1.08 16.82
N VAL A 353 2.31 -0.36 17.73
CA VAL A 353 2.05 -0.38 19.18
C VAL A 353 0.80 0.43 19.56
N GLU A 354 0.38 1.37 18.70
CA GLU A 354 -0.70 2.32 18.97
C GLU A 354 -2.13 1.75 18.79
N GLY A 355 -2.26 0.47 18.38
CA GLY A 355 -3.52 -0.25 18.34
C GLY A 355 -3.72 -1.11 17.10
N MET A 356 -4.60 -2.11 17.18
CA MET A 356 -4.88 -3.06 16.09
C MET A 356 -6.05 -2.64 15.18
N GLN A 357 -6.68 -1.49 15.41
CA GLN A 357 -7.93 -1.12 14.73
C GLN A 357 -7.76 -0.93 13.21
N ALA A 358 -6.69 -0.25 12.77
CA ALA A 358 -6.39 -0.08 11.35
C ALA A 358 -6.13 -1.43 10.67
N VAL A 359 -5.43 -2.34 11.35
CA VAL A 359 -5.13 -3.69 10.87
C VAL A 359 -6.41 -4.51 10.68
N MET A 360 -7.33 -4.49 11.65
CA MET A 360 -8.58 -5.24 11.57
C MET A 360 -9.52 -4.73 10.48
N ALA A 361 -9.39 -3.46 10.09
CA ALA A 361 -10.20 -2.82 9.06
C ALA A 361 -9.52 -2.78 7.67
N SER A 362 -8.35 -3.40 7.51
CA SER A 362 -7.55 -3.38 6.28
C SER A 362 -7.59 -4.70 5.50
N ASP A 363 -7.37 -4.63 4.19
CA ASP A 363 -7.25 -5.83 3.33
C ASP A 363 -5.91 -6.55 3.55
N PHE A 364 -4.85 -5.77 3.76
CA PHE A 364 -3.50 -6.28 4.04
C PHE A 364 -2.94 -5.67 5.32
N SER A 365 -2.32 -6.50 6.15
CA SER A 365 -1.55 -6.03 7.30
C SER A 365 -0.04 -6.15 7.04
N VAL A 366 0.69 -5.07 7.28
CA VAL A 366 2.16 -5.05 7.24
C VAL A 366 2.71 -4.49 8.54
N SER A 367 3.87 -4.93 9.00
CA SER A 367 4.44 -4.41 10.25
C SER A 367 5.16 -3.07 10.09
N GLN A 368 5.68 -2.77 8.89
CA GLN A 368 6.46 -1.56 8.62
C GLN A 368 6.19 -1.06 7.21
N PHE A 369 6.25 0.26 7.03
CA PHE A 369 5.99 0.91 5.73
C PHE A 369 6.91 0.39 4.61
N ARG A 370 8.17 0.06 4.92
CA ARG A 370 9.13 -0.45 3.92
C ARG A 370 8.69 -1.73 3.22
N PHE A 371 7.80 -2.53 3.80
CA PHE A 371 7.32 -3.76 3.16
C PHE A 371 6.30 -3.49 2.04
N LEU A 372 5.76 -2.28 1.98
CA LEU A 372 4.86 -1.85 0.92
C LEU A 372 5.54 -1.91 -0.46
N GLU A 373 6.85 -1.66 -0.54
CA GLU A 373 7.60 -1.78 -1.81
C GLU A 373 7.51 -3.20 -2.37
N ARG A 374 7.61 -4.23 -1.51
CA ARG A 374 7.58 -5.63 -1.95
C ARG A 374 6.16 -6.08 -2.21
N LEU A 375 5.21 -5.67 -1.36
CA LEU A 375 3.79 -5.98 -1.53
C LEU A 375 3.28 -5.48 -2.89
N LEU A 376 3.59 -4.23 -3.26
CA LEU A 376 3.12 -3.67 -4.52
C LEU A 376 3.98 -4.09 -5.71
N VAL A 377 5.27 -3.78 -5.70
CA VAL A 377 6.12 -3.94 -6.88
C VAL A 377 6.32 -5.41 -7.27
N VAL A 378 6.37 -6.32 -6.29
CA VAL A 378 6.53 -7.77 -6.55
C VAL A 378 5.17 -8.45 -6.61
N HIS A 379 4.44 -8.47 -5.49
CA HIS A 379 3.20 -9.26 -5.42
C HIS A 379 2.08 -8.65 -6.27
N GLY A 380 1.93 -7.33 -6.28
CA GLY A 380 0.97 -6.64 -7.14
C GLY A 380 1.22 -6.89 -8.63
N HIS A 381 2.48 -6.78 -9.08
CA HIS A 381 2.86 -7.08 -10.47
C HIS A 381 2.54 -8.53 -10.85
N TRP A 382 2.99 -9.49 -10.04
CA TRP A 382 2.74 -10.90 -10.29
C TRP A 382 1.26 -11.26 -10.28
N CYS A 383 0.50 -10.79 -9.29
CA CYS A 383 -0.94 -11.07 -9.20
C CYS A 383 -1.71 -10.51 -10.40
N TYR A 384 -1.41 -9.28 -10.83
CA TYR A 384 -2.04 -8.70 -12.02
C TYR A 384 -1.77 -9.56 -13.27
N LYS A 385 -0.50 -9.90 -13.53
CA LYS A 385 -0.13 -10.68 -14.72
C LYS A 385 -0.71 -12.09 -14.69
N ARG A 386 -0.63 -12.78 -13.55
CA ARG A 386 -1.20 -14.11 -13.32
C ARG A 386 -2.70 -14.15 -13.60
N ILE A 387 -3.46 -13.25 -12.98
CA ILE A 387 -4.92 -13.22 -13.12
C ILE A 387 -5.30 -12.86 -14.56
N ALA A 388 -4.63 -11.88 -15.18
CA ALA A 388 -4.89 -11.50 -16.56
C ALA A 388 -4.66 -12.67 -17.53
N GLN A 389 -3.52 -13.36 -17.43
CA GLN A 389 -3.21 -14.53 -18.26
C GLN A 389 -4.17 -15.69 -18.00
N MET A 390 -4.49 -15.96 -16.74
CA MET A 390 -5.44 -17.00 -16.36
C MET A 390 -6.82 -16.77 -16.98
N ILE A 391 -7.36 -15.56 -16.89
CA ILE A 391 -8.69 -15.22 -17.46
C ILE A 391 -8.67 -15.32 -18.98
N CYS A 392 -7.66 -14.74 -19.64
CA CYS A 392 -7.50 -14.83 -21.09
C CYS A 392 -7.45 -16.27 -21.58
N TYR A 393 -6.66 -17.12 -20.90
CA TYR A 393 -6.56 -18.53 -21.23
C TYR A 393 -7.86 -19.29 -20.92
N PHE A 394 -8.59 -18.91 -19.87
CA PHE A 394 -9.89 -19.47 -19.55
C PHE A 394 -10.92 -19.20 -20.65
N PHE A 395 -10.94 -18.01 -21.24
CA PHE A 395 -11.79 -17.75 -22.42
C PHE A 395 -11.37 -18.61 -23.61
N TYR A 396 -10.07 -18.66 -23.90
CA TYR A 396 -9.51 -19.47 -24.99
C TYR A 396 -9.94 -20.94 -24.89
N LYS A 397 -9.74 -21.58 -23.73
CA LYS A 397 -10.03 -23.02 -23.57
C LYS A 397 -11.52 -23.35 -23.73
N ASN A 398 -12.40 -22.50 -23.21
CA ASN A 398 -13.84 -22.74 -23.24
C ASN A 398 -14.40 -22.51 -24.64
N ILE A 399 -13.90 -21.51 -25.36
CA ILE A 399 -14.27 -21.26 -26.76
C ILE A 399 -13.74 -22.40 -27.65
N ALA A 400 -12.49 -22.80 -27.45
CA ALA A 400 -11.89 -23.90 -28.19
C ALA A 400 -12.71 -25.19 -28.04
N PHE A 401 -13.11 -25.54 -26.83
CA PHE A 401 -13.95 -26.72 -26.59
C PHE A 401 -15.39 -26.54 -27.08
N GLY A 402 -16.08 -25.48 -26.67
CA GLY A 402 -17.50 -25.27 -26.97
C GLY A 402 -17.80 -25.13 -28.45
N LEU A 403 -16.90 -24.53 -29.24
CA LEU A 403 -17.09 -24.40 -30.68
C LEU A 403 -16.97 -25.75 -31.41
N THR A 404 -16.21 -26.73 -30.90
CA THR A 404 -16.18 -28.07 -31.54
C THR A 404 -17.55 -28.76 -31.49
N LEU A 405 -18.29 -28.59 -30.38
CA LEU A 405 -19.68 -29.05 -30.28
C LEU A 405 -20.58 -28.31 -31.26
N PHE A 406 -20.46 -26.98 -31.32
CA PHE A 406 -21.27 -26.16 -32.23
C PHE A 406 -21.06 -26.53 -33.71
N TYR A 407 -19.82 -26.78 -34.13
CA TYR A 407 -19.51 -27.20 -35.49
C TYR A 407 -20.03 -28.61 -35.80
N PHE A 408 -19.99 -29.51 -34.81
CA PHE A 408 -20.55 -30.84 -34.97
C PHE A 408 -22.08 -30.81 -35.10
N GLU A 409 -22.77 -29.99 -34.31
CA GLU A 409 -24.21 -29.76 -34.47
C GLU A 409 -24.55 -29.23 -35.86
N ALA A 410 -23.77 -28.28 -36.39
CA ALA A 410 -23.95 -27.81 -37.75
C ALA A 410 -23.74 -28.93 -38.79
N PHE A 411 -22.76 -29.82 -38.56
CA PHE A 411 -22.47 -30.95 -39.43
C PHE A 411 -23.57 -32.02 -39.43
N THR A 412 -24.26 -32.22 -38.31
CA THR A 412 -25.40 -33.16 -38.19
C THR A 412 -26.75 -32.54 -38.57
N GLY A 413 -26.77 -31.31 -39.07
CA GLY A 413 -28.00 -30.60 -39.45
C GLY A 413 -28.80 -30.06 -38.27
N PHE A 414 -28.13 -29.74 -37.16
CA PHE A 414 -28.68 -29.25 -35.89
C PHE A 414 -29.68 -30.23 -35.25
N SER A 415 -29.34 -31.53 -35.28
CA SER A 415 -30.18 -32.58 -34.73
C SER A 415 -30.16 -32.68 -33.20
N GLY A 416 -29.21 -32.01 -32.52
CA GLY A 416 -28.98 -32.12 -31.08
C GLY A 416 -28.12 -33.33 -30.69
N GLN A 417 -27.46 -33.97 -31.66
CA GLN A 417 -26.57 -35.10 -31.41
C GLN A 417 -25.22 -34.61 -30.88
N SER A 418 -24.91 -34.93 -29.62
CA SER A 418 -23.58 -34.67 -29.06
C SER A 418 -22.52 -35.61 -29.66
N VAL A 419 -21.36 -35.03 -29.97
CA VAL A 419 -20.15 -35.77 -30.37
C VAL A 419 -19.36 -36.31 -29.17
N TYR A 420 -19.49 -35.67 -28.01
CA TYR A 420 -18.79 -36.06 -26.80
C TYR A 420 -19.71 -36.80 -25.85
N ASP A 421 -19.14 -37.76 -25.13
CA ASP A 421 -19.80 -38.41 -24.01
C ASP A 421 -20.03 -37.42 -22.85
N ASP A 422 -21.13 -37.60 -22.12
CA ASP A 422 -21.53 -36.72 -21.02
C ASP A 422 -20.47 -36.64 -19.92
N TRP A 423 -19.79 -37.75 -19.62
CA TRP A 423 -18.71 -37.76 -18.63
C TRP A 423 -17.49 -37.00 -19.12
N TYR A 424 -17.21 -36.98 -20.43
CA TYR A 424 -16.08 -36.23 -20.99
C TYR A 424 -16.32 -34.73 -20.83
N MET A 425 -17.54 -34.28 -21.12
CA MET A 425 -17.94 -32.88 -20.97
C MET A 425 -17.83 -32.42 -19.51
N LEU A 426 -18.24 -33.26 -18.55
CA LEU A 426 -18.11 -32.98 -17.12
C LEU A 426 -16.64 -32.92 -16.68
N LEU A 427 -15.82 -33.88 -17.12
CA LEU A 427 -14.42 -34.01 -16.70
C LEU A 427 -13.53 -32.89 -17.27
N PHE A 428 -13.87 -32.36 -18.46
CA PHE A 428 -13.12 -31.32 -19.16
C PHE A 428 -12.84 -30.10 -18.26
N ASN A 429 -13.88 -29.53 -17.67
CA ASN A 429 -13.78 -28.30 -16.89
C ASN A 429 -13.32 -28.54 -15.45
N VAL A 430 -13.63 -29.70 -14.87
CA VAL A 430 -13.39 -29.96 -13.45
C VAL A 430 -11.97 -30.47 -13.19
N VAL A 431 -11.47 -31.40 -14.01
CA VAL A 431 -10.21 -32.12 -13.72
C VAL A 431 -9.16 -31.86 -14.79
N LEU A 432 -9.49 -31.99 -16.07
CA LEU A 432 -8.48 -32.05 -17.13
C LEU A 432 -7.87 -30.70 -17.46
N THR A 433 -8.64 -29.61 -17.37
CA THR A 433 -8.18 -28.28 -17.80
C THR A 433 -8.16 -27.22 -16.70
N SER A 434 -8.74 -27.48 -15.52
CA SER A 434 -8.74 -26.52 -14.39
C SER A 434 -7.38 -26.46 -13.69
N LEU A 435 -6.79 -27.61 -13.37
CA LEU A 435 -5.54 -27.68 -12.59
C LEU A 435 -4.37 -26.98 -13.29
N PRO A 436 -4.12 -27.15 -14.60
CA PRO A 436 -3.08 -26.39 -15.31
C PRO A 436 -3.33 -24.88 -15.28
N VAL A 437 -4.59 -24.45 -15.42
CA VAL A 437 -4.96 -23.02 -15.43
C VAL A 437 -4.82 -22.38 -14.06
N MET A 438 -5.20 -23.09 -13.00
CA MET A 438 -4.94 -22.64 -11.63
C MET A 438 -3.45 -22.59 -11.33
N SER A 439 -2.68 -23.57 -11.84
CA SER A 439 -1.23 -23.59 -11.70
C SER A 439 -0.58 -22.36 -12.36
N LEU A 440 -1.03 -21.97 -13.55
CA LEU A 440 -0.66 -20.71 -14.20
C LEU A 440 -1.04 -19.49 -13.35
N GLY A 441 -2.27 -19.45 -12.80
CA GLY A 441 -2.74 -18.33 -11.99
C GLY A 441 -2.04 -18.15 -10.63
N VAL A 442 -1.34 -19.17 -10.12
CA VAL A 442 -0.70 -19.14 -8.79
C VAL A 442 0.82 -19.09 -8.87
N PHE A 443 1.43 -19.96 -9.69
CA PHE A 443 2.87 -20.21 -9.67
C PHE A 443 3.65 -19.48 -10.74
N GLU A 444 2.98 -18.86 -11.71
CA GLU A 444 3.64 -18.16 -12.81
C GLU A 444 4.48 -16.98 -12.30
N GLN A 445 5.69 -16.85 -12.82
CA GLN A 445 6.60 -15.75 -12.52
C GLN A 445 7.27 -15.35 -13.82
N ASP A 446 7.04 -14.13 -14.25
CA ASP A 446 7.73 -13.61 -15.43
C ASP A 446 9.16 -13.21 -15.10
N VAL A 447 9.34 -12.53 -13.96
CA VAL A 447 10.63 -12.04 -13.48
C VAL A 447 10.75 -12.33 -11.99
N SER A 448 11.95 -12.72 -11.54
CA SER A 448 12.25 -12.99 -10.13
C SER A 448 12.01 -11.76 -9.23
N SER A 449 11.61 -11.98 -7.97
CA SER A 449 11.28 -10.90 -7.03
C SER A 449 12.38 -9.85 -6.82
N GLU A 450 13.64 -10.26 -6.84
CA GLU A 450 14.80 -9.35 -6.68
C GLU A 450 14.88 -8.33 -7.83
N VAL A 451 14.66 -8.80 -9.06
CA VAL A 451 14.73 -7.95 -10.24
C VAL A 451 13.54 -7.00 -10.32
N CYS A 452 12.35 -7.43 -9.91
CA CYS A 452 11.21 -6.53 -9.78
C CYS A 452 11.53 -5.34 -8.85
N LEU A 453 12.27 -5.58 -7.75
CA LEU A 453 12.71 -4.53 -6.83
C LEU A 453 13.86 -3.67 -7.39
N GLU A 454 14.69 -4.23 -8.27
CA GLU A 454 15.76 -3.48 -8.96
C GLU A 454 15.24 -2.61 -10.10
N PHE A 455 14.14 -3.03 -10.75
CA PHE A 455 13.46 -2.38 -11.86
C PHE A 455 11.98 -2.09 -11.54
N PRO A 456 11.69 -1.13 -10.63
CA PRO A 456 10.31 -0.83 -10.25
C PRO A 456 9.40 -0.38 -11.42
N ALA A 457 10.00 0.12 -12.51
CA ALA A 457 9.28 0.55 -13.70
C ALA A 457 8.43 -0.56 -14.35
N VAL A 458 8.79 -1.83 -14.16
CA VAL A 458 8.01 -3.00 -14.66
C VAL A 458 6.59 -2.99 -14.10
N TYR A 459 6.38 -2.46 -12.89
CA TYR A 459 5.06 -2.33 -12.28
C TYR A 459 4.08 -1.50 -13.13
N GLN A 460 4.56 -0.58 -13.98
CA GLN A 460 3.70 0.28 -14.80
C GLN A 460 2.87 -0.47 -15.84
N GLN A 461 3.23 -1.72 -16.14
CA GLN A 461 2.46 -2.59 -17.02
C GLN A 461 1.03 -2.82 -16.47
N GLY A 462 0.87 -2.84 -15.14
CA GLY A 462 -0.42 -2.95 -14.45
C GLY A 462 -1.31 -1.71 -14.62
N PRO A 463 -0.90 -0.52 -14.13
CA PRO A 463 -1.68 0.71 -14.27
C PRO A 463 -1.98 1.13 -15.72
N ARG A 464 -1.17 0.71 -16.69
CA ARG A 464 -1.44 0.92 -18.14
C ARG A 464 -2.36 -0.13 -18.75
N ASN A 465 -2.81 -1.09 -17.94
CA ASN A 465 -3.65 -2.22 -18.31
C ASN A 465 -3.14 -3.02 -19.53
N LEU A 466 -1.83 -3.28 -19.60
CA LEU A 466 -1.25 -3.89 -20.80
C LEU A 466 -1.68 -5.33 -21.04
N PHE A 467 -1.93 -6.13 -20.00
CA PHE A 467 -2.20 -7.58 -20.14
C PHE A 467 -3.70 -7.94 -20.12
N PHE A 468 -4.56 -7.03 -19.66
CA PHE A 468 -6.00 -7.26 -19.53
C PHE A 468 -6.82 -6.21 -20.31
N ASP A 469 -6.49 -6.08 -21.59
CA ASP A 469 -7.17 -5.18 -22.52
C ASP A 469 -8.07 -5.95 -23.49
N TRP A 470 -9.08 -5.27 -24.05
CA TRP A 470 -10.08 -5.90 -24.91
C TRP A 470 -9.50 -6.48 -26.19
N TYR A 471 -8.48 -5.83 -26.75
CA TYR A 471 -7.76 -6.37 -27.91
C TYR A 471 -7.06 -7.70 -27.59
N ARG A 472 -6.46 -7.84 -26.41
CA ARG A 472 -5.79 -9.10 -26.01
C ARG A 472 -6.80 -10.21 -25.77
N ILE A 473 -7.91 -9.90 -25.09
CA ILE A 473 -8.94 -10.91 -24.83
C ILE A 473 -9.57 -11.38 -26.14
N LEU A 474 -9.91 -10.47 -27.06
CA LEU A 474 -10.39 -10.83 -28.39
C LEU A 474 -9.36 -11.65 -29.18
N GLY A 475 -8.06 -11.33 -29.06
CA GLY A 475 -6.98 -12.13 -29.65
C GLY A 475 -6.96 -13.57 -29.12
N TRP A 476 -7.12 -13.76 -27.81
CA TRP A 476 -7.23 -15.08 -27.18
C TRP A 476 -8.50 -15.84 -27.61
N MET A 477 -9.64 -15.13 -27.72
CA MET A 477 -10.88 -15.71 -28.24
C MET A 477 -10.74 -16.14 -29.70
N GLY A 478 -10.09 -15.31 -30.54
CA GLY A 478 -9.80 -15.62 -31.94
C GLY A 478 -8.86 -16.81 -32.09
N ASN A 479 -7.83 -16.92 -31.25
CA ASN A 479 -6.98 -18.11 -31.19
C ASN A 479 -7.78 -19.36 -30.78
N GLY A 480 -8.76 -19.21 -29.88
CA GLY A 480 -9.66 -20.30 -29.47
C GLY A 480 -10.53 -20.79 -30.62
N LEU A 481 -11.06 -19.86 -31.43
CA LEU A 481 -11.81 -20.15 -32.64
C LEU A 481 -10.95 -20.82 -33.71
N LEU A 482 -9.71 -20.38 -33.91
CA LEU A 482 -8.79 -21.05 -34.84
C LEU A 482 -8.49 -22.48 -34.38
N CYS A 483 -8.21 -22.66 -33.09
CA CYS A 483 -7.92 -23.96 -32.49
C CYS A 483 -9.10 -24.93 -32.63
N SER A 484 -10.34 -24.48 -32.36
CA SER A 484 -11.54 -25.32 -32.51
C SER A 484 -11.79 -25.74 -33.95
N LEU A 485 -11.60 -24.84 -34.91
CA LEU A 485 -11.73 -25.15 -36.34
C LEU A 485 -10.70 -26.19 -36.77
N ILE A 486 -9.44 -26.03 -36.37
CA ILE A 486 -8.36 -26.97 -36.69
C ILE A 486 -8.69 -28.35 -36.11
N ILE A 487 -9.06 -28.42 -34.83
CA ILE A 487 -9.41 -29.69 -34.17
C ILE A 487 -10.58 -30.36 -34.89
N PHE A 488 -11.66 -29.62 -35.16
CA PHE A 488 -12.85 -30.16 -35.80
C PHE A 488 -12.57 -30.68 -37.21
N PHE A 489 -12.01 -29.83 -38.09
CA PHE A 489 -11.80 -30.19 -39.49
C PHE A 489 -10.74 -31.29 -39.67
N ILE A 490 -9.64 -31.27 -38.91
CA ILE A 490 -8.63 -32.33 -39.00
C ILE A 490 -9.23 -33.68 -38.63
N ASN A 491 -10.01 -33.75 -37.54
CA ASN A 491 -10.62 -35.00 -37.12
C ASN A 491 -11.67 -35.50 -38.11
N ILE A 492 -12.56 -34.62 -38.61
CA ILE A 492 -13.58 -35.01 -39.60
C ILE A 492 -12.94 -35.46 -40.92
N ILE A 493 -11.99 -34.69 -41.48
CA ILE A 493 -11.38 -35.02 -42.77
C ILE A 493 -10.63 -36.35 -42.72
N ILE A 494 -9.92 -36.63 -41.62
CA ILE A 494 -9.12 -37.85 -41.50
C ILE A 494 -9.99 -39.08 -41.22
N LEU A 495 -11.02 -38.94 -40.36
CA LEU A 495 -11.77 -40.10 -39.84
C LEU A 495 -13.05 -40.43 -40.62
N TYR A 496 -13.56 -39.54 -41.48
CA TYR A 496 -14.87 -39.72 -42.11
C TYR A 496 -14.89 -40.71 -43.28
N ASP A 497 -13.88 -40.69 -44.16
CA ASP A 497 -13.90 -41.45 -45.42
C ASP A 497 -12.88 -42.61 -45.48
N GLN A 498 -12.06 -42.79 -44.43
CA GLN A 498 -10.96 -43.76 -44.41
C GLN A 498 -11.21 -44.94 -43.47
N ALA A 499 -10.62 -46.09 -43.83
CA ALA A 499 -10.51 -47.22 -42.92
C ALA A 499 -9.64 -46.84 -41.71
N PHE A 500 -10.21 -46.94 -40.52
CA PHE A 500 -9.59 -46.56 -39.27
C PHE A 500 -8.57 -47.60 -38.77
N ARG A 501 -8.81 -48.90 -39.05
CA ARG A 501 -7.92 -50.01 -38.68
C ARG A 501 -7.43 -50.80 -39.89
N ALA A 502 -6.34 -51.55 -39.67
CA ALA A 502 -5.74 -52.44 -40.67
C ALA A 502 -6.71 -53.49 -41.25
N GLU A 503 -7.76 -53.84 -40.52
CA GLU A 503 -8.81 -54.78 -40.94
C GLU A 503 -9.94 -54.13 -41.76
N GLY A 504 -9.84 -52.84 -42.09
CA GLY A 504 -10.84 -52.12 -42.92
C GLY A 504 -12.05 -51.56 -42.15
N GLN A 505 -12.05 -51.67 -40.82
CA GLN A 505 -13.12 -51.12 -39.96
C GLN A 505 -13.11 -49.58 -40.00
N THR A 506 -14.28 -48.96 -40.14
CA THR A 506 -14.47 -47.50 -40.13
C THR A 506 -14.63 -46.95 -38.71
N ALA A 507 -14.31 -45.67 -38.50
CA ALA A 507 -14.54 -45.00 -37.23
C ALA A 507 -16.05 -44.74 -37.01
N ASP A 508 -16.55 -45.09 -35.83
CA ASP A 508 -17.89 -44.72 -35.38
C ASP A 508 -17.89 -43.36 -34.64
N LEU A 509 -19.07 -42.92 -34.20
CA LEU A 509 -19.22 -41.64 -33.51
C LEU A 509 -18.41 -41.59 -32.19
N ALA A 510 -18.36 -42.70 -31.45
CA ALA A 510 -17.63 -42.78 -30.19
C ALA A 510 -16.12 -42.64 -30.40
N VAL A 511 -15.57 -43.28 -31.45
CA VAL A 511 -14.16 -43.15 -31.86
C VAL A 511 -13.85 -41.73 -32.30
N LEU A 512 -14.71 -41.12 -33.13
CA LEU A 512 -14.56 -39.73 -33.57
C LEU A 512 -14.57 -38.78 -32.37
N GLY A 513 -15.57 -38.89 -31.49
CA GLY A 513 -15.71 -38.06 -30.31
C GLY A 513 -14.55 -38.17 -29.33
N THR A 514 -14.11 -39.39 -29.04
CA THR A 514 -12.99 -39.62 -28.12
C THR A 514 -11.66 -39.15 -28.72
N THR A 515 -11.47 -39.28 -30.04
CA THR A 515 -10.27 -38.76 -30.73
C THR A 515 -10.25 -37.24 -30.74
N MET A 516 -11.36 -36.60 -31.09
CA MET A 516 -11.48 -35.14 -31.10
C MET A 516 -11.31 -34.54 -29.69
N PHE A 517 -11.85 -35.20 -28.66
CA PHE A 517 -11.65 -34.80 -27.28
C PHE A 517 -10.19 -34.96 -26.85
N THR A 518 -9.53 -36.06 -27.22
CA THR A 518 -8.09 -36.26 -26.96
C THR A 518 -7.26 -35.16 -27.62
N CYS A 519 -7.55 -34.80 -28.88
CA CYS A 519 -6.89 -33.69 -29.59
C CYS A 519 -7.08 -32.37 -28.85
N THR A 520 -8.28 -32.12 -28.30
CA THR A 520 -8.57 -30.93 -27.50
C THR A 520 -7.74 -30.90 -26.22
N VAL A 521 -7.71 -31.99 -25.45
CA VAL A 521 -6.94 -32.08 -24.19
C VAL A 521 -5.46 -31.84 -24.44
N TRP A 522 -4.86 -32.46 -25.46
CA TRP A 522 -3.46 -32.26 -25.81
C TRP A 522 -3.18 -30.84 -26.30
N SER A 523 -3.97 -30.34 -27.25
CA SER A 523 -3.77 -28.99 -27.81
C SER A 523 -3.81 -27.92 -26.73
N LEU A 524 -4.78 -27.99 -25.81
CA LEU A 524 -4.88 -27.04 -24.70
C LEU A 524 -3.71 -27.19 -23.72
N ASN A 525 -3.36 -28.41 -23.29
CA ASN A 525 -2.25 -28.59 -22.35
C ASN A 525 -0.88 -28.21 -22.93
N CYS A 526 -0.66 -28.41 -24.23
CA CYS A 526 0.54 -27.92 -24.91
C CYS A 526 0.50 -26.40 -25.09
N GLN A 527 -0.66 -25.82 -25.40
CA GLN A 527 -0.82 -24.38 -25.52
C GLN A 527 -0.50 -23.68 -24.19
N ILE A 528 -1.02 -24.15 -23.06
CA ILE A 528 -0.72 -23.53 -21.77
C ILE A 528 0.76 -23.66 -21.40
N ALA A 529 1.40 -24.78 -21.74
CA ALA A 529 2.84 -24.92 -21.55
C ALA A 529 3.62 -23.83 -22.33
N LEU A 530 3.22 -23.52 -23.56
CA LEU A 530 3.86 -22.45 -24.35
C LEU A 530 3.62 -21.04 -23.77
N THR A 531 2.56 -20.85 -22.99
CA THR A 531 2.28 -19.56 -22.33
C THR A 531 3.09 -19.32 -21.06
N MET A 532 3.55 -20.39 -20.41
CA MET A 532 4.30 -20.30 -19.16
C MET A 532 5.73 -19.82 -19.42
N SER A 533 6.19 -18.86 -18.62
CA SER A 533 7.57 -18.35 -18.67
C SER A 533 8.47 -19.07 -17.68
N HIS A 534 7.92 -19.55 -16.56
CA HIS A 534 8.66 -20.24 -15.51
C HIS A 534 8.01 -21.59 -15.20
N PHE A 535 8.75 -22.67 -15.39
CA PHE A 535 8.30 -24.03 -15.12
C PHE A 535 8.74 -24.51 -13.74
N THR A 536 7.76 -24.72 -12.87
CA THR A 536 7.91 -25.42 -11.59
C THR A 536 7.58 -26.90 -11.76
N TRP A 537 8.04 -27.72 -10.80
CA TRP A 537 7.65 -29.14 -10.75
C TRP A 537 6.13 -29.31 -10.63
N ILE A 538 5.44 -28.40 -9.93
CA ILE A 538 3.97 -28.39 -9.79
C ILE A 538 3.32 -28.18 -11.16
N GLN A 539 3.77 -27.20 -11.94
CA GLN A 539 3.24 -26.95 -13.29
C GLN A 539 3.42 -28.17 -14.21
N HIS A 540 4.58 -28.82 -14.17
CA HIS A 540 4.80 -30.07 -14.91
C HIS A 540 3.84 -31.18 -14.47
N VAL A 541 3.69 -31.40 -13.17
CA VAL A 541 2.75 -32.39 -12.62
C VAL A 541 1.32 -32.06 -13.03
N THR A 542 0.91 -30.81 -13.02
CA THR A 542 -0.46 -30.43 -13.41
C THR A 542 -0.71 -30.63 -14.91
N ILE A 543 0.23 -30.27 -15.78
CA ILE A 543 0.06 -30.39 -17.25
C ILE A 543 0.12 -31.85 -17.67
N TRP A 544 1.20 -32.56 -17.33
CA TRP A 544 1.37 -33.97 -17.69
C TRP A 544 0.42 -34.87 -16.93
N GLY A 545 0.11 -34.52 -15.68
CA GLY A 545 -0.89 -35.21 -14.87
C GLY A 545 -2.29 -35.07 -15.45
N SER A 546 -2.66 -33.93 -16.02
CA SER A 546 -3.94 -33.77 -16.74
C SER A 546 -4.03 -34.67 -17.98
N ILE A 547 -2.96 -34.77 -18.76
CA ILE A 547 -2.90 -35.66 -19.93
C ILE A 547 -2.96 -37.14 -19.49
N ALA A 548 -2.17 -37.51 -18.47
CA ALA A 548 -2.18 -38.86 -17.93
C ALA A 548 -3.55 -39.23 -17.32
N ALA A 549 -4.19 -38.30 -16.61
CA ALA A 549 -5.51 -38.48 -16.04
C ALA A 549 -6.57 -38.74 -17.11
N TRP A 550 -6.46 -38.13 -18.29
CA TRP A 550 -7.35 -38.44 -19.41
C TRP A 550 -7.24 -39.89 -19.86
N TYR A 551 -6.02 -40.41 -20.06
CA TYR A 551 -5.83 -41.80 -20.46
C TYR A 551 -6.20 -42.80 -19.35
N ILE A 552 -5.88 -42.48 -18.08
CA ILE A 552 -6.29 -43.29 -16.93
C ILE A 552 -7.82 -43.34 -16.84
N PHE A 553 -8.50 -42.20 -17.04
CA PHE A 553 -9.95 -42.14 -17.08
C PHE A 553 -10.52 -43.01 -18.19
N LEU A 554 -9.99 -42.93 -19.41
CA LEU A 554 -10.42 -43.79 -20.52
C LEU A 554 -10.23 -45.29 -20.23
N LEU A 555 -9.13 -45.69 -19.59
CA LEU A 555 -8.91 -47.08 -19.18
C LEU A 555 -9.91 -47.54 -18.13
N ILE A 556 -10.15 -46.73 -17.09
CA ILE A 556 -11.07 -47.07 -16.00
C ILE A 556 -12.51 -47.07 -16.51
N TYR A 557 -12.94 -46.03 -17.21
CA TYR A 557 -14.29 -45.89 -17.73
C TYR A 557 -14.60 -46.96 -18.77
N GLY A 558 -13.64 -47.27 -19.66
CA GLY A 558 -13.78 -48.35 -20.63
C GLY A 558 -13.77 -49.76 -20.02
N ALA A 559 -13.24 -49.94 -18.82
CA ALA A 559 -13.26 -51.22 -18.10
C ALA A 559 -14.53 -51.47 -17.28
N LEU A 560 -15.38 -50.45 -17.10
CA LEU A 560 -16.66 -50.59 -16.42
C LEU A 560 -17.64 -51.42 -17.25
N SER A 561 -18.71 -51.92 -16.62
CA SER A 561 -19.71 -52.72 -17.32
C SER A 561 -20.33 -51.94 -18.50
N PRO A 562 -20.67 -52.59 -19.63
CA PRO A 562 -21.28 -51.93 -20.80
C PRO A 562 -22.57 -51.15 -20.51
N ARG A 563 -23.26 -51.47 -19.40
CA ARG A 563 -24.45 -50.73 -18.94
C ARG A 563 -24.14 -49.32 -18.44
N ILE A 564 -22.90 -49.05 -18.03
CA ILE A 564 -22.44 -47.78 -17.46
C ILE A 564 -21.61 -47.00 -18.49
N SER A 565 -20.75 -47.70 -19.23
CA SER A 565 -19.86 -47.09 -20.23
C SER A 565 -20.52 -46.87 -21.59
N GLY A 566 -21.66 -47.53 -21.87
CA GLY A 566 -22.33 -47.44 -23.17
C GLY A 566 -21.36 -47.74 -24.32
N ASP A 567 -21.32 -46.82 -25.28
CA ASP A 567 -20.48 -46.90 -26.48
C ASP A 567 -18.98 -46.64 -26.20
N ALA A 568 -18.61 -46.24 -24.99
CA ALA A 568 -17.22 -46.07 -24.56
C ALA A 568 -16.60 -47.35 -23.98
N TYR A 569 -17.30 -48.48 -24.01
CA TYR A 569 -16.78 -49.76 -23.51
C TYR A 569 -15.50 -50.18 -24.27
N GLN A 570 -14.40 -50.41 -23.54
CA GLN A 570 -13.07 -50.78 -24.06
C GLN A 570 -12.54 -49.92 -25.22
N ILE A 571 -13.05 -48.69 -25.40
CA ILE A 571 -12.77 -47.87 -26.58
C ILE A 571 -11.28 -47.57 -26.76
N LEU A 572 -10.56 -47.31 -25.67
CA LEU A 572 -9.13 -47.03 -25.74
C LEU A 572 -8.31 -48.28 -26.11
N VAL A 573 -8.60 -49.42 -25.47
CA VAL A 573 -7.79 -50.65 -25.61
C VAL A 573 -8.07 -51.34 -26.94
N GLU A 574 -9.34 -51.43 -27.34
CA GLU A 574 -9.75 -52.16 -28.54
C GLU A 574 -9.75 -51.28 -29.77
N ALA A 575 -10.18 -50.02 -29.67
CA ALA A 575 -10.35 -49.15 -30.84
C ALA A 575 -9.20 -48.18 -31.09
N LEU A 576 -8.87 -47.35 -30.12
CA LEU A 576 -8.00 -46.21 -30.36
C LEU A 576 -6.52 -46.58 -30.31
N ALA A 577 -6.07 -47.28 -29.26
CA ALA A 577 -4.65 -47.57 -29.05
C ALA A 577 -4.01 -48.41 -30.17
N PRO A 578 -4.68 -49.44 -30.73
CA PRO A 578 -4.12 -50.23 -31.83
C PRO A 578 -4.06 -49.46 -33.17
N ALA A 579 -4.84 -48.38 -33.32
CA ALA A 579 -4.96 -47.64 -34.56
C ALA A 579 -3.85 -46.55 -34.66
N PRO A 580 -2.89 -46.64 -35.60
CA PRO A 580 -1.84 -45.63 -35.74
C PRO A 580 -2.39 -44.24 -36.11
N ILE A 581 -3.51 -44.21 -36.83
CA ILE A 581 -4.17 -42.98 -37.28
C ILE A 581 -4.63 -42.11 -36.09
N TYR A 582 -5.01 -42.71 -34.97
CA TYR A 582 -5.40 -42.00 -33.74
C TYR A 582 -4.24 -41.17 -33.17
N TRP A 583 -3.06 -41.78 -33.03
CA TRP A 583 -1.86 -41.13 -32.50
C TRP A 583 -1.33 -40.06 -33.45
N GLN A 584 -1.33 -40.33 -34.76
CA GLN A 584 -0.89 -39.37 -35.78
C GLN A 584 -1.83 -38.16 -35.84
N THR A 585 -3.15 -38.38 -35.79
CA THR A 585 -4.15 -37.30 -35.76
C THR A 585 -4.00 -36.45 -34.52
N THR A 586 -3.81 -37.07 -33.34
CA THR A 586 -3.58 -36.35 -32.07
C THR A 586 -2.34 -35.46 -32.15
N LEU A 587 -1.23 -35.99 -32.66
CA LEU A 587 0.01 -35.24 -32.82
C LEU A 587 -0.15 -34.09 -33.83
N LEU A 588 -0.73 -34.38 -35.00
CA LEU A 588 -0.92 -33.41 -36.06
C LEU A 588 -1.83 -32.26 -35.61
N ALA A 589 -2.97 -32.57 -34.99
CA ALA A 589 -3.89 -31.57 -34.46
C ALA A 589 -3.20 -30.69 -33.42
N THR A 590 -2.47 -31.29 -32.47
CA THR A 590 -1.73 -30.56 -31.42
C THR A 590 -0.70 -29.60 -32.01
N ILE A 591 0.09 -30.04 -32.98
CA ILE A 591 1.09 -29.19 -33.66
C ILE A 591 0.39 -28.08 -34.43
N ALA A 592 -0.64 -28.40 -35.21
CA ALA A 592 -1.37 -27.42 -36.02
C ALA A 592 -2.04 -26.33 -35.16
N CYS A 593 -2.57 -26.69 -33.98
CA CYS A 593 -3.18 -25.74 -33.05
C CYS A 593 -2.16 -24.83 -32.34
N THR A 594 -0.98 -25.36 -32.00
CA THR A 594 0.03 -24.63 -31.21
C THR A 594 0.97 -23.79 -32.07
N LEU A 595 1.22 -24.19 -33.32
CA LEU A 595 2.14 -23.54 -34.24
C LEU A 595 1.83 -22.04 -34.49
N PRO A 596 0.58 -21.61 -34.73
CA PRO A 596 0.26 -20.19 -34.95
C PRO A 596 0.65 -19.32 -33.76
N TYR A 597 0.39 -19.80 -32.55
CA TYR A 597 0.73 -19.08 -31.33
C TYR A 597 2.23 -19.06 -31.07
N MET A 598 2.92 -20.17 -31.31
CA MET A 598 4.37 -20.24 -31.21
C MET A 598 5.05 -19.27 -32.19
N ALA A 599 4.55 -19.18 -33.43
CA ALA A 599 5.04 -18.23 -34.43
C ALA A 599 4.79 -16.77 -33.98
N HIS A 600 3.63 -16.48 -33.39
CA HIS A 600 3.33 -15.15 -32.84
C HIS A 600 4.28 -14.76 -31.70
N ILE A 601 4.52 -15.63 -30.72
CA ILE A 601 5.47 -15.37 -29.64
C ILE A 601 6.88 -15.19 -30.19
N ALA A 602 7.32 -16.05 -31.11
CA ALA A 602 8.65 -15.95 -31.70
C ALA A 602 8.85 -14.61 -32.43
N TYR A 603 7.84 -14.17 -33.19
CA TYR A 603 7.84 -12.87 -33.85
C TYR A 603 7.91 -11.73 -32.81
N GLN A 604 7.06 -11.77 -31.78
CA GLN A 604 7.04 -10.74 -30.74
C GLN A 604 8.39 -10.63 -30.03
N ARG A 605 9.00 -11.77 -29.63
CA ARG A 605 10.28 -11.75 -28.92
C ARG A 605 11.44 -11.28 -29.79
N CYS A 606 11.46 -11.62 -31.09
CA CYS A 606 12.57 -11.25 -31.96
C CYS A 606 12.51 -9.80 -32.47
N PHE A 607 11.31 -9.31 -32.80
CA PHE A 607 11.16 -8.02 -33.50
C PHE A 607 10.59 -6.91 -32.61
N GLU A 608 9.76 -7.24 -31.62
CA GLU A 608 9.10 -6.26 -30.75
C GLU A 608 9.09 -6.70 -29.28
N PRO A 609 10.28 -6.86 -28.65
CA PRO A 609 10.38 -7.40 -27.30
C PRO A 609 9.80 -6.42 -26.26
N GLU A 610 8.85 -6.90 -25.46
CA GLU A 610 8.40 -6.20 -24.25
C GLU A 610 9.51 -6.13 -23.18
N ASP A 611 9.44 -5.15 -22.28
CA ASP A 611 10.48 -4.89 -21.25
C ASP A 611 10.89 -6.14 -20.46
N HIS A 612 9.93 -7.01 -20.16
CA HIS A 612 10.17 -8.22 -19.39
C HIS A 612 10.94 -9.30 -20.20
N HIS A 613 10.77 -9.34 -21.53
CA HIS A 613 11.54 -10.24 -22.40
C HIS A 613 13.02 -9.85 -22.40
N ILE A 614 13.31 -8.55 -22.48
CA ILE A 614 14.69 -8.03 -22.45
C ILE A 614 15.37 -8.40 -21.12
N ILE A 615 14.66 -8.23 -20.00
CA ILE A 615 15.16 -8.57 -18.66
C ILE A 615 15.42 -10.08 -18.54
N GLN A 616 14.50 -10.91 -19.05
CA GLN A 616 14.65 -12.38 -19.07
C GLN A 616 15.88 -12.81 -19.87
N GLU A 617 16.10 -12.24 -21.06
CA GLU A 617 17.26 -12.56 -21.90
C GLU A 617 18.58 -12.17 -21.22
N ILE A 618 18.65 -10.98 -20.62
CA ILE A 618 19.85 -10.53 -19.91
C ILE A 618 20.21 -11.51 -18.79
N LYS A 619 19.22 -11.96 -18.02
CA LYS A 619 19.42 -12.96 -16.95
C LYS A 619 19.78 -14.34 -17.50
N TYR A 620 19.14 -14.77 -18.58
CA TYR A 620 19.42 -16.07 -19.18
C TYR A 620 20.86 -16.18 -19.66
N TYR A 621 21.37 -15.13 -20.31
CA TYR A 621 22.78 -15.03 -20.73
C TYR A 621 23.74 -14.69 -19.59
N ARG A 622 23.28 -14.60 -18.33
CA ARG A 622 24.07 -14.20 -17.16
C ARG A 622 24.87 -12.90 -17.35
N LYS A 623 24.40 -12.02 -18.24
CA LYS A 623 25.07 -10.75 -18.53
C LYS A 623 24.94 -9.76 -17.37
N ASP A 624 24.00 -10.00 -16.46
CA ASP A 624 23.91 -9.31 -15.16
C ASP A 624 25.15 -9.55 -14.28
N VAL A 625 25.76 -10.74 -14.37
CA VAL A 625 26.98 -11.13 -13.63
C VAL A 625 28.25 -10.84 -14.43
N GLU A 626 28.26 -11.15 -15.73
CA GLU A 626 29.45 -11.00 -16.59
C GLU A 626 29.73 -9.54 -16.98
N ASP A 627 28.70 -8.72 -17.18
CA ASP A 627 28.81 -7.31 -17.56
C ASP A 627 27.96 -6.42 -16.64
N GLN A 628 28.47 -6.27 -15.40
CA GLN A 628 27.83 -5.45 -14.37
C GLN A 628 27.70 -3.98 -14.79
N HIS A 629 28.54 -3.50 -15.73
CA HIS A 629 28.45 -2.16 -16.28
C HIS A 629 27.23 -2.01 -17.20
N MET A 630 26.99 -2.97 -18.09
CA MET A 630 25.78 -3.01 -18.91
C MET A 630 24.53 -3.12 -18.04
N TRP A 631 24.52 -4.00 -17.03
CA TRP A 631 23.39 -4.12 -16.11
C TRP A 631 23.08 -2.82 -15.39
N THR A 632 24.10 -2.14 -14.86
CA THR A 632 23.96 -0.85 -14.20
C THR A 632 23.46 0.22 -15.18
N ARG A 633 23.91 0.17 -16.44
CA ARG A 633 23.46 1.09 -17.50
C ARG A 633 22.01 0.84 -17.86
N GLU A 634 21.58 -0.38 -18.12
CA GLU A 634 20.19 -0.70 -18.46
C GLU A 634 19.26 -0.41 -17.27
N ARG A 635 19.70 -0.68 -16.03
CA ARG A 635 19.01 -0.22 -14.82
C ARG A 635 18.87 1.30 -14.78
N SER A 636 19.93 2.04 -15.13
CA SER A 636 19.88 3.50 -15.17
C SER A 636 18.97 4.06 -16.28
N LYS A 637 18.82 3.34 -17.39
CA LYS A 637 17.89 3.70 -18.49
C LYS A 637 16.45 3.35 -18.16
N ALA A 638 16.23 2.19 -17.54
CA ALA A 638 14.92 1.72 -17.11
C ALA A 638 14.37 2.52 -15.92
N ARG A 639 15.22 3.28 -15.22
CA ARG A 639 14.78 4.26 -14.22
C ARG A 639 13.93 5.33 -14.91
N GLN A 640 12.64 5.35 -14.57
CA GLN A 640 11.80 6.47 -14.94
C GLN A 640 12.30 7.73 -14.22
N LYS A 641 12.38 8.85 -14.93
CA LYS A 641 12.67 10.15 -14.32
C LYS A 641 11.49 10.52 -13.40
N THR A 642 11.71 10.48 -12.09
CA THR A 642 10.68 10.80 -11.10
C THR A 642 10.79 12.23 -10.59
N LYS A 643 9.64 12.85 -10.31
CA LYS A 643 9.58 14.16 -9.65
C LYS A 643 9.71 14.07 -8.13
N ILE A 644 9.58 12.87 -7.54
CA ILE A 644 9.60 12.59 -6.08
C ILE A 644 10.46 11.35 -5.76
N GLY A 645 11.03 11.29 -4.54
CA GLY A 645 11.88 10.21 -4.05
C GLY A 645 13.34 10.61 -3.82
N PHE A 646 14.11 9.73 -3.18
CA PHE A 646 15.54 9.93 -2.91
C PHE A 646 16.36 10.15 -4.19
N THR A 647 16.13 9.38 -5.25
CA THR A 647 16.95 9.41 -6.47
C THR A 647 16.93 10.77 -7.12
N ALA A 648 15.76 11.35 -7.38
CA ALA A 648 15.73 12.66 -8.02
C ALA A 648 15.89 13.85 -7.05
N ARG A 649 15.99 13.63 -5.73
CA ARG A 649 16.61 14.60 -4.80
C ARG A 649 18.11 14.71 -5.10
N VAL A 650 18.77 13.57 -5.32
CA VAL A 650 20.18 13.53 -5.74
C VAL A 650 20.34 14.18 -7.11
N ASP A 651 19.49 13.88 -8.09
CA ASP A 651 19.56 14.50 -9.44
C ASP A 651 19.34 16.02 -9.39
N ALA A 652 18.43 16.51 -8.55
CA ALA A 652 18.25 17.95 -8.33
C ALA A 652 19.52 18.60 -7.76
N LYS A 653 20.16 17.96 -6.77
CA LYS A 653 21.41 18.46 -6.17
C LYS A 653 22.57 18.46 -7.17
N ILE A 654 22.71 17.41 -7.97
CA ILE A 654 23.73 17.34 -9.05
C ILE A 654 23.53 18.48 -10.05
N ARG A 655 22.28 18.76 -10.45
CA ARG A 655 21.97 19.87 -11.36
C ARG A 655 22.29 21.23 -10.75
N GLN A 656 21.94 21.45 -9.49
CA GLN A 656 22.31 22.69 -8.79
C GLN A 656 23.83 22.87 -8.71
N VAL A 657 24.59 21.80 -8.43
CA VAL A 657 26.05 21.84 -8.40
C VAL A 657 26.61 22.14 -9.79
N ARG A 658 26.11 21.50 -10.85
CA ARG A 658 26.50 21.80 -12.24
C ARG A 658 26.18 23.25 -12.63
N ALA A 659 25.01 23.75 -12.27
CA ALA A 659 24.63 25.15 -12.52
C ALA A 659 25.54 26.14 -11.76
N LYS A 660 25.94 25.81 -10.53
CA LYS A 660 26.91 26.61 -9.75
C LYS A 660 28.33 26.56 -10.33
N LEU A 661 28.74 25.43 -10.89
CA LEU A 661 30.03 25.28 -11.57
C LEU A 661 30.07 26.06 -12.89
N ASN A 662 29.01 25.96 -13.71
CA ASN A 662 28.90 26.70 -14.97
C ASN A 662 28.69 28.22 -14.79
N LYS A 663 28.33 28.69 -13.58
CA LYS A 663 28.30 30.12 -13.24
C LYS A 663 29.65 30.65 -12.72
N LYS A 664 30.60 29.74 -12.41
CA LYS A 664 31.95 30.08 -11.91
C LYS A 664 33.03 29.97 -12.98
N GLN A 665 32.74 29.32 -14.11
CA GLN A 665 33.44 29.49 -15.38
C GLN A 665 32.79 30.64 -16.14
#